data_AF-A0A1L9PX07-F1
#
_entry.id   AF-A0A1L9PX07-F1
#
_cell.length_a   1.000
_cell.length_b   1.000
_cell.length_c   1.000
_cell.angle_alpha   90.00
_cell.angle_beta   90.00
_cell.angle_gamma   90.00
#
_symmetry.space_group_name_H-M   'P 1'
#
loop_
_entity.id
_entity.type
_entity.pdbx_description
1 polymer ?
#
loop_
_entity_poly.entity_id
_entity_poly.type
_entity_poly.pdbx_seq_one_letter_code
_entity_poly.pdbx_strand_id
1 'polypeptide(L)'
;MATDINQLCWDHAIQLFLHQSTRDPGKRRLAKSLPACTPESLVMEVKRHLHLTARTASGGLWARLQHFAGLISPYCTTIDAFVQHDPHNIALVWGSIRVIIQILVAQQQTSDEINEAFDFIGHQIENYHKSLSLFPEELREATTQIYACVFELILRVRAYLESRRTRRFFKAALGAFRSELEKVQLSIRRWEQIRDRIFRVAAENVKRLESDRVRESQAAMERARKIASTMKDQFIFAHFFRSHGDFRFRLASNFALSLIAKALDIPEVVEAPGAAQVLANTNALMAIPSSKCTLQQLLAILDQLLDLLPGVTILVDALDECRDIEPPGDDPLSSFLRRSGSCKNRRVILLSTNHHFVLAKVSGTDRAIAMDEKAIAGDIRLFLESEIDRAGLGDLRDKILQKGLEESRGMFLWVVLMMKHVRDASNLKKCRESLDQLPPGLFQMFDTSLRRTAESLSREDHDLRYNVLRLLVGAYESMTAAEISTAMAFSPDTHELDDELKLINAETRIARVCRPFVELTPDRRIQFIHSTVKEFFLAEQGRSSPWRTSKYALHFSLQDCHRLLARRTLAALTQSLYQTWQHSARLLQQHLLPGEDVSTELAKPAMSQQNDFYNYSCRHWQDHLIMLANPDQIILDLFRKFLQQNAFVAWSEAMVDLANLSAPSAQVSVRAALQQWHSQSLEPRLRPKVPLDSYFLEAHLALRDELAEQAHSAVLPVLPLARLGEFYNVGGETVEEWELGYRFKEEVVSGYEATLGKRNRFTLNARTSLYQEYLWKMRMDEAREGLYEVARLQLEAVGTELPDYYITLFYLGAVEFHLTMFKDARQTLKTSADGLKRLLGDVNSKAIQAELFIGYALEAEGRLSMAAALYEEIWNKWTGVGGRANGISLMIQTAQGSCYRKQGHLDTAQDLLSHSWTERKHLFTVDNNVTVDSGIQLAILLRDLDDNARATDILAEVVHSGIFPGDFERSCQVDHLRALIDFDNGRYSDGKKRLRRCLEQAGDGRQGLHNRELLWIRITLADVLRCHGEGDDALMLFADLVTPLSLADELAGEPEPGHQLEVAEEALRYLKSYNQTAAAELLQRHQLKWKRTRDFWVLQGGPISDTAWMAPPRDVPG
;
A
#
# COMPACT_ATOMS: atom_id res chain seq x y z
N MET A 1 3.03 24.46 -25.29
CA MET A 1 2.32 25.45 -24.44
C MET A 1 3.25 26.20 -23.50
N ALA A 2 3.90 25.57 -22.51
CA ALA A 2 4.74 26.32 -21.55
C ALA A 2 5.93 27.04 -22.22
N THR A 3 6.60 26.41 -23.18
CA THR A 3 7.68 27.01 -23.96
C THR A 3 7.16 28.15 -24.85
N ASP A 4 5.98 27.99 -25.47
CA ASP A 4 5.37 29.01 -26.33
C ASP A 4 4.96 30.27 -25.53
N ILE A 5 4.46 30.11 -24.30
CA ILE A 5 4.03 31.23 -23.46
C ILE A 5 5.23 31.95 -22.83
N ASN A 6 6.27 31.20 -22.43
CA ASN A 6 7.54 31.80 -22.01
C ASN A 6 8.19 32.58 -23.15
N GLN A 7 8.18 32.01 -24.37
CA GLN A 7 8.63 32.70 -25.57
C GLN A 7 7.82 33.97 -25.82
N LEU A 8 6.49 33.90 -25.75
CA LEU A 8 5.61 35.05 -25.94
C LEU A 8 5.84 36.16 -24.89
N CYS A 9 6.06 35.80 -23.62
CA CYS A 9 6.41 36.75 -22.57
C CYS A 9 7.78 37.37 -22.80
N TRP A 10 8.75 36.58 -23.24
CA TRP A 10 10.09 37.03 -23.60
C TRP A 10 10.06 38.01 -24.78
N ASP A 11 9.25 37.72 -25.81
CA ASP A 11 9.07 38.56 -26.99
C ASP A 11 8.44 39.90 -26.64
N HIS A 12 7.39 39.87 -25.81
CA HIS A 12 6.76 41.08 -25.28
C HIS A 12 7.71 41.88 -24.39
N ALA A 13 8.53 41.20 -23.57
CA ALA A 13 9.52 41.85 -22.71
C ALA A 13 10.60 42.56 -23.53
N ILE A 14 11.07 41.93 -24.62
CA ILE A 14 11.99 42.54 -25.58
C ILE A 14 11.34 43.80 -26.16
N GLN A 15 10.11 43.74 -26.67
CA GLN A 15 9.44 44.90 -27.23
C GLN A 15 9.26 46.04 -26.21
N LEU A 16 8.84 45.73 -24.99
CA LEU A 16 8.71 46.69 -23.89
C LEU A 16 10.05 47.36 -23.56
N PHE A 17 11.10 46.55 -23.43
CA PHE A 17 12.45 47.05 -23.17
C PHE A 17 12.98 47.94 -24.29
N LEU A 18 12.79 47.55 -25.56
CA LEU A 18 13.21 48.34 -26.71
C LEU A 18 12.46 49.68 -26.76
N HIS A 19 11.15 49.65 -26.58
CA HIS A 19 10.32 50.86 -26.55
C HIS A 19 10.73 51.83 -25.43
N GLN A 20 11.03 51.32 -24.23
CA GLN A 20 11.53 52.16 -23.13
C GLN A 20 12.96 52.65 -23.37
N SER A 21 13.85 51.82 -23.94
CA SER A 21 15.26 52.13 -24.18
C SER A 21 15.47 53.19 -25.27
N THR A 22 14.57 53.29 -26.24
CA THR A 22 14.62 54.36 -27.26
C THR A 22 14.43 55.76 -26.67
N ARG A 23 13.96 55.93 -25.43
CA ARG A 23 13.74 57.24 -24.80
C ARG A 23 14.92 57.73 -23.93
N ASP A 24 15.90 56.87 -23.66
CA ASP A 24 17.06 57.18 -22.81
C ASP A 24 18.29 57.62 -23.65
N PRO A 25 18.75 58.89 -23.51
CA PRO A 25 19.87 59.41 -24.29
C PRO A 25 21.24 58.80 -23.93
N GLY A 26 21.38 58.16 -22.78
CA GLY A 26 22.57 57.38 -22.40
C GLY A 26 22.62 56.05 -23.16
N LYS A 27 21.51 55.30 -23.17
CA LYS A 27 21.38 54.01 -23.86
C LYS A 27 21.53 54.15 -25.39
N ARG A 28 21.00 55.22 -26.00
CA ARG A 28 21.21 55.53 -27.44
C ARG A 28 22.68 55.73 -27.82
N ARG A 29 23.50 56.28 -26.91
CA ARG A 29 24.93 56.50 -27.14
C ARG A 29 25.72 55.19 -27.15
N LEU A 30 25.37 54.26 -26.24
CA LEU A 30 25.89 52.89 -26.18
C LEU A 30 25.47 52.04 -27.40
N ALA A 31 24.29 52.29 -27.98
CA ALA A 31 23.80 51.58 -29.17
C ALA A 31 24.65 51.84 -30.42
N LYS A 32 25.10 53.09 -30.63
CA LYS A 32 25.83 53.50 -31.84
C LYS A 32 27.27 52.97 -31.93
N SER A 33 27.82 52.48 -30.82
CA SER A 33 29.22 52.01 -30.75
C SER A 33 29.37 50.49 -30.83
N LEU A 34 28.28 49.76 -31.08
CA LEU A 34 28.26 48.28 -31.07
C LEU A 34 28.33 47.71 -32.49
N PRO A 35 29.26 46.79 -32.78
CA PRO A 35 29.15 45.97 -33.98
C PRO A 35 27.93 45.05 -33.86
N ALA A 36 27.14 44.95 -34.94
CA ALA A 36 26.04 44.00 -35.03
C ALA A 36 26.58 42.58 -34.82
N CYS A 37 26.00 41.85 -33.87
CA CYS A 37 26.40 40.49 -33.50
C CYS A 37 25.19 39.58 -33.72
N THR A 38 25.33 38.57 -34.58
CA THR A 38 24.27 37.55 -34.77
C THR A 38 24.35 36.50 -33.65
N PRO A 39 23.23 35.84 -33.30
CA PRO A 39 23.22 34.75 -32.33
C PRO A 39 24.23 33.64 -32.66
N GLU A 40 24.43 33.28 -33.93
CA GLU A 40 25.46 32.29 -34.28
C GLU A 40 26.86 32.81 -34.01
N SER A 41 27.13 34.09 -34.28
CA SER A 41 28.44 34.69 -33.98
C SER A 41 28.71 34.73 -32.49
N LEU A 42 27.70 34.96 -31.65
CA LEU A 42 27.83 34.94 -30.19
C LEU A 42 28.00 33.53 -29.65
N VAL A 43 27.22 32.56 -30.12
CA VAL A 43 27.34 31.15 -29.73
C VAL A 43 28.71 30.61 -30.14
N MET A 44 29.21 30.98 -31.33
CA MET A 44 30.57 30.63 -31.75
C MET A 44 31.64 31.33 -30.92
N GLU A 45 31.45 32.60 -30.56
CA GLU A 45 32.37 33.34 -29.68
C GLU A 45 32.42 32.69 -28.29
N VAL A 46 31.26 32.35 -27.70
CA VAL A 46 31.12 31.62 -26.44
C VAL A 46 31.79 30.25 -26.51
N LYS A 47 31.49 29.43 -27.54
CA LYS A 47 32.11 28.10 -27.72
C LYS A 47 33.62 28.17 -27.94
N ARG A 48 34.09 29.11 -28.77
CA ARG A 48 35.50 29.33 -29.06
C ARG A 48 36.26 29.73 -27.80
N HIS A 49 35.68 30.60 -26.97
CA HIS A 49 36.30 30.99 -25.69
C HIS A 49 36.15 29.94 -24.58
N LEU A 50 35.04 29.19 -24.52
CA LEU A 50 34.85 28.03 -23.63
C LEU A 50 35.95 26.98 -23.83
N HIS A 51 36.39 26.75 -25.08
CA HIS A 51 37.52 25.88 -25.39
C HIS A 51 38.88 26.45 -24.97
N LEU A 52 39.06 27.78 -25.01
CA LEU A 52 40.30 28.44 -24.59
C LEU A 52 40.45 28.46 -23.05
N THR A 53 39.35 28.61 -22.30
CA THR A 53 39.35 28.59 -20.82
C THR A 53 39.44 27.20 -20.20
N ALA A 54 39.09 26.13 -20.93
CA ALA A 54 39.20 24.74 -20.48
C ALA A 54 40.66 24.31 -20.19
N ARG A 55 41.64 25.06 -20.69
CA ARG A 55 43.07 24.79 -20.47
C ARG A 55 43.68 25.49 -19.25
N THR A 56 42.98 26.44 -18.61
CA THR A 56 43.61 27.31 -17.60
C THR A 56 42.78 27.69 -16.37
N ALA A 57 41.53 27.24 -16.21
CA ALA A 57 40.71 27.61 -15.04
C ALA A 57 40.16 26.40 -14.25
N SER A 58 40.40 26.40 -12.94
CA SER A 58 39.68 25.59 -11.94
C SER A 58 38.40 26.30 -11.49
N GLY A 59 37.27 25.58 -11.53
CA GLY A 59 36.10 25.76 -10.64
C GLY A 59 35.18 26.98 -10.81
N GLY A 60 33.86 26.72 -10.89
CA GLY A 60 32.77 27.70 -10.66
C GLY A 60 32.31 28.49 -11.88
N LEU A 61 33.18 29.30 -12.49
CA LEU A 61 32.81 30.20 -13.60
C LEU A 61 32.37 29.44 -14.87
N TRP A 62 33.03 28.30 -15.15
CA TRP A 62 32.75 27.44 -16.30
C TRP A 62 31.32 26.88 -16.28
N ALA A 63 30.89 26.32 -15.15
CA ALA A 63 29.55 25.76 -14.99
C ALA A 63 28.46 26.84 -15.08
N ARG A 64 28.72 28.05 -14.56
CA ARG A 64 27.76 29.16 -14.54
C ARG A 64 27.58 29.82 -15.91
N LEU A 65 28.66 30.00 -16.67
CA LEU A 65 28.59 30.49 -18.05
C LEU A 65 27.87 29.49 -18.96
N GLN A 66 28.13 28.19 -18.76
CA GLN A 66 27.44 27.14 -19.50
C GLN A 66 25.95 27.06 -19.14
N HIS A 67 25.61 27.23 -17.86
CA HIS A 67 24.22 27.29 -17.40
C HIS A 67 23.48 28.52 -17.96
N PHE A 68 24.06 29.71 -17.88
CA PHE A 68 23.46 30.95 -18.42
C PHE A 68 23.28 30.89 -19.95
N ALA A 69 24.27 30.35 -20.67
CA ALA A 69 24.16 30.13 -22.12
C ALA A 69 23.04 29.13 -22.45
N GLY A 70 22.90 28.06 -21.66
CA GLY A 70 21.81 27.09 -21.79
C GLY A 70 20.43 27.72 -21.55
N LEU A 71 20.30 28.65 -20.60
CA LEU A 71 19.05 29.35 -20.29
C LEU A 71 18.61 30.30 -21.42
N ILE A 72 19.53 30.94 -22.13
CA ILE A 72 19.21 31.91 -23.19
C ILE A 72 19.05 31.25 -24.57
N SER A 73 19.71 30.10 -24.80
CA SER A 73 19.74 29.41 -26.09
C SER A 73 18.37 29.17 -26.76
N PRO A 74 17.29 28.82 -26.04
CA PRO A 74 15.98 28.59 -26.65
C PRO A 74 15.37 29.85 -27.27
N TYR A 75 15.73 31.03 -26.76
CA TYR A 75 15.13 32.31 -27.14
C TYR A 75 15.87 33.01 -28.29
N CYS A 76 17.00 32.45 -28.74
CA CYS A 76 17.86 33.03 -29.78
C CYS A 76 17.12 33.23 -31.11
N THR A 77 16.29 32.27 -31.51
CA THR A 77 15.53 32.26 -32.78
C THR A 77 14.54 33.41 -32.88
N THR A 78 13.90 33.79 -31.78
CA THR A 78 12.97 34.92 -31.81
C THR A 78 13.72 36.24 -31.83
N ILE A 79 14.87 36.29 -31.17
CA ILE A 79 15.74 37.45 -31.28
C ILE A 79 16.25 37.60 -32.72
N ASP A 80 16.55 36.51 -33.45
CA ASP A 80 16.87 36.56 -34.89
C ASP A 80 15.75 37.21 -35.73
N ALA A 81 14.50 36.86 -35.44
CA ALA A 81 13.35 37.46 -36.11
C ALA A 81 13.25 38.98 -35.82
N PHE A 82 13.51 39.40 -34.58
CA PHE A 82 13.56 40.81 -34.24
C PHE A 82 14.78 41.52 -34.85
N VAL A 83 15.96 40.88 -34.92
CA VAL A 83 17.19 41.42 -35.54
C VAL A 83 16.95 41.83 -36.98
N GLN A 84 16.15 41.05 -37.72
CA GLN A 84 15.76 41.37 -39.10
C GLN A 84 14.91 42.65 -39.18
N HIS A 85 14.17 42.99 -38.13
CA HIS A 85 13.23 44.12 -38.10
C HIS A 85 13.83 45.42 -37.53
N ASP A 86 14.67 45.36 -36.49
CA ASP A 86 15.36 46.53 -35.90
C ASP A 86 16.80 46.20 -35.46
N PRO A 87 17.74 46.13 -36.43
CA PRO A 87 19.10 45.66 -36.16
C PRO A 87 19.87 46.54 -35.16
N HIS A 88 19.55 47.84 -35.08
CA HIS A 88 20.29 48.81 -34.27
C HIS A 88 19.94 48.73 -32.78
N ASN A 89 18.66 48.58 -32.43
CA ASN A 89 18.27 48.51 -31.03
C ASN A 89 18.51 47.12 -30.43
N ILE A 90 18.52 46.06 -31.24
CA ILE A 90 18.78 44.68 -30.77
C ILE A 90 20.26 44.37 -30.66
N ALA A 91 21.10 45.02 -31.48
CA ALA A 91 22.54 45.06 -31.26
C ALA A 91 22.89 45.61 -29.86
N LEU A 92 22.02 46.42 -29.23
CA LEU A 92 22.17 46.85 -27.84
C LEU A 92 22.05 45.67 -26.86
N VAL A 93 21.04 44.81 -27.01
CA VAL A 93 20.81 43.65 -26.14
C VAL A 93 21.94 42.63 -26.32
N TRP A 94 22.23 42.24 -27.56
CA TRP A 94 23.28 41.25 -27.86
C TRP A 94 24.69 41.76 -27.61
N GLY A 95 24.97 43.02 -27.96
CA GLY A 95 26.26 43.64 -27.69
C GLY A 95 26.56 43.73 -26.20
N SER A 96 25.53 43.85 -25.36
CA SER A 96 25.71 43.87 -23.90
C SER A 96 26.06 42.50 -23.34
N ILE A 97 25.34 41.46 -23.78
CA ILE A 97 25.62 40.07 -23.39
C ILE A 97 27.01 39.64 -23.89
N ARG A 98 27.37 39.98 -25.13
CA ARG A 98 28.70 39.68 -25.72
C ARG A 98 29.84 40.32 -24.94
N VAL A 99 29.74 41.62 -24.65
CA VAL A 99 30.78 42.37 -23.93
C VAL A 99 30.93 41.83 -22.51
N ILE A 100 29.84 41.48 -21.83
CA ILE A 100 29.87 40.83 -20.52
C ILE A 100 30.63 39.51 -20.58
N ILE A 101 30.31 38.64 -21.54
CA ILE A 101 30.98 37.34 -21.72
C ILE A 101 32.47 37.53 -22.05
N GLN A 102 32.79 38.43 -22.98
CA GLN A 102 34.18 38.72 -23.35
C GLN A 102 34.99 39.32 -22.18
N ILE A 103 34.40 40.15 -21.33
CA ILE A 103 35.06 40.72 -20.15
C ILE A 103 35.18 39.71 -19.00
N LEU A 104 34.16 38.85 -18.78
CA LEU A 104 34.19 37.74 -17.81
C LEU A 104 35.29 36.74 -18.14
N VAL A 105 35.47 36.44 -19.43
CA VAL A 105 36.54 35.56 -19.91
C VAL A 105 37.91 36.24 -19.86
N ALA A 106 37.97 37.56 -20.05
CA ALA A 106 39.24 38.31 -20.10
C ALA A 106 39.79 38.75 -18.73
N GLN A 107 39.05 38.64 -17.61
CA GLN A 107 39.51 39.07 -16.28
C GLN A 107 39.51 37.94 -15.25
N GLN A 108 40.69 37.63 -14.68
CA GLN A 108 40.87 36.63 -13.61
C GLN A 108 40.30 37.05 -12.23
N GLN A 109 39.79 38.28 -12.07
CA GLN A 109 39.14 38.75 -10.84
C GLN A 109 37.90 39.56 -11.21
N THR A 110 36.76 38.90 -11.33
CA THR A 110 35.46 39.56 -11.35
C THR A 110 35.05 39.95 -9.93
N SER A 111 34.42 41.12 -9.78
CA SER A 111 33.87 41.57 -8.49
C SER A 111 32.67 40.70 -8.08
N ASP A 112 32.62 40.27 -6.82
CA ASP A 112 31.56 39.41 -6.27
C ASP A 112 30.15 39.96 -6.49
N GLU A 113 29.99 41.28 -6.53
CA GLU A 113 28.72 41.97 -6.78
C GLU A 113 28.12 41.65 -8.16
N ILE A 114 28.99 41.47 -9.17
CA ILE A 114 28.57 41.10 -10.52
C ILE A 114 28.17 39.62 -10.54
N ASN A 115 28.89 38.77 -9.79
CA ASN A 115 28.57 37.35 -9.66
C ASN A 115 27.22 37.14 -8.96
N GLU A 116 26.95 37.87 -7.86
CA GLU A 116 25.67 37.84 -7.15
C GLU A 116 24.51 38.32 -8.03
N ALA A 117 24.73 39.33 -8.87
CA ALA A 117 23.71 39.79 -9.81
C ALA A 117 23.37 38.73 -10.88
N PHE A 118 24.35 37.95 -11.36
CA PHE A 118 24.11 36.86 -12.31
C PHE A 118 23.43 35.65 -11.67
N ASP A 119 23.85 35.26 -10.47
CA ASP A 119 23.23 34.16 -9.73
C ASP A 119 21.77 34.51 -9.40
N PHE A 120 21.49 35.77 -9.04
CA PHE A 120 20.13 36.28 -8.89
C PHE A 120 19.34 36.19 -10.19
N ILE A 121 19.85 36.69 -11.33
CA ILE A 121 19.14 36.62 -12.63
C ILE A 121 18.84 35.17 -13.03
N GLY A 122 19.83 34.27 -12.91
CA GLY A 122 19.68 32.87 -13.29
C GLY A 122 18.57 32.18 -12.48
N HIS A 123 18.60 32.35 -11.16
CA HIS A 123 17.59 31.79 -10.27
C HIS A 123 16.19 32.35 -10.56
N GLN A 124 16.08 33.63 -10.86
CA GLN A 124 14.80 34.27 -11.18
C GLN A 124 14.23 33.74 -12.51
N ILE A 125 15.03 33.71 -13.58
CA ILE A 125 14.59 33.18 -14.89
C ILE A 125 14.11 31.73 -14.74
N GLU A 126 14.84 30.88 -14.01
CA GLU A 126 14.47 29.48 -13.82
C GLU A 126 13.18 29.31 -12.99
N ASN A 127 13.05 30.04 -11.89
CA ASN A 127 11.86 29.98 -11.03
C ASN A 127 10.59 30.49 -11.74
N TYR A 128 10.71 31.55 -12.55
CA TYR A 128 9.58 32.07 -13.31
C TYR A 128 9.22 31.19 -14.50
N HIS A 129 10.20 30.56 -15.16
CA HIS A 129 9.95 29.59 -16.22
C HIS A 129 9.12 28.40 -15.69
N LYS A 130 9.47 27.90 -14.50
CA LYS A 130 8.70 26.84 -13.80
C LYS A 130 7.34 27.34 -13.34
N SER A 131 7.25 28.54 -12.76
CA SER A 131 5.99 29.09 -12.23
C SER A 131 4.96 29.42 -13.32
N LEU A 132 5.40 30.02 -14.43
CA LEU A 132 4.54 30.34 -15.58
C LEU A 132 4.01 29.08 -16.27
N SER A 133 4.74 27.96 -16.19
CA SER A 133 4.25 26.66 -16.70
C SER A 133 3.07 26.09 -15.88
N LEU A 134 2.89 26.56 -14.65
CA LEU A 134 1.82 26.13 -13.75
C LEU A 134 0.61 27.07 -13.82
N PHE A 135 0.83 28.38 -13.97
CA PHE A 135 -0.23 29.42 -14.02
C PHE A 135 0.02 30.41 -15.18
N PRO A 136 -0.18 29.97 -16.44
CA PRO A 136 0.27 30.70 -17.62
C PRO A 136 -0.49 31.99 -17.91
N GLU A 137 -1.76 32.10 -17.53
CA GLU A 137 -2.56 33.31 -17.79
C GLU A 137 -2.34 34.37 -16.71
N GLU A 138 -2.29 33.95 -15.45
CA GLU A 138 -2.22 34.82 -14.27
C GLU A 138 -0.82 35.42 -14.07
N LEU A 139 0.23 34.70 -14.46
CA LEU A 139 1.62 35.13 -14.27
C LEU A 139 2.26 35.76 -15.52
N ARG A 140 1.53 35.82 -16.65
CA ARG A 140 2.04 36.30 -17.94
C ARG A 140 2.61 37.71 -17.88
N GLU A 141 1.85 38.64 -17.32
CA GLU A 141 2.22 40.06 -17.24
C GLU A 141 3.37 40.28 -16.26
N ALA A 142 3.31 39.64 -15.08
CA ALA A 142 4.37 39.70 -14.09
C ALA A 142 5.69 39.15 -14.65
N THR A 143 5.65 38.02 -15.35
CA THR A 143 6.84 37.40 -15.95
C THR A 143 7.42 38.26 -17.08
N THR A 144 6.56 38.85 -17.91
CA THR A 144 6.97 39.80 -18.96
C THR A 144 7.72 41.01 -18.39
N GLN A 145 7.22 41.59 -17.29
CA GLN A 145 7.86 42.74 -16.63
C GLN A 145 9.22 42.37 -16.02
N ILE A 146 9.33 41.17 -15.45
CA ILE A 146 10.58 40.69 -14.86
C ILE A 146 11.66 40.46 -15.92
N TYR A 147 11.31 39.86 -17.06
CA TYR A 147 12.25 39.75 -18.19
C TYR A 147 12.71 41.12 -18.69
N ALA A 148 11.84 42.13 -18.72
CA ALA A 148 12.22 43.50 -19.06
C ALA A 148 13.21 44.11 -18.03
N CYS A 149 12.98 43.88 -16.73
CA CYS A 149 13.90 44.30 -15.66
C CYS A 149 15.26 43.59 -15.75
N VAL A 150 15.28 42.31 -16.14
CA VAL A 150 16.53 41.56 -16.37
C VAL A 150 17.35 42.18 -17.49
N PHE A 151 16.71 42.58 -18.61
CA PHE A 151 17.42 43.28 -19.68
C PHE A 151 18.00 44.62 -19.23
N GLU A 152 17.28 45.36 -18.37
CA GLU A 152 17.80 46.60 -17.79
C GLU A 152 18.99 46.36 -16.87
N LEU A 153 18.96 45.30 -16.07
CA LEU A 153 20.06 44.91 -15.18
C LEU A 153 21.33 44.61 -15.99
N ILE A 154 21.20 43.86 -17.08
CA ILE A 154 22.29 43.51 -18.00
C ILE A 154 22.95 44.76 -18.60
N LEU A 155 22.17 45.76 -19.03
CA LEU A 155 22.71 47.01 -19.55
C LEU A 155 23.51 47.80 -18.50
N ARG A 156 23.03 47.83 -17.26
CA ARG A 156 23.69 48.58 -16.18
C ARG A 156 25.02 47.96 -15.79
N VAL A 157 25.08 46.63 -15.68
CA VAL A 157 26.32 45.87 -15.46
C VAL A 157 27.34 46.20 -16.54
N ARG A 158 26.91 46.24 -17.82
CA ARG A 158 27.78 46.62 -18.93
C ARG A 158 28.29 48.06 -18.83
N ALA A 159 27.41 49.04 -18.59
CA ALA A 159 27.79 50.44 -18.52
C ALA A 159 28.85 50.70 -17.42
N TYR A 160 28.79 49.94 -16.33
CA TYR A 160 29.82 49.95 -15.29
C TYR A 160 31.14 49.32 -15.78
N LEU A 161 31.08 48.17 -16.45
CA LEU A 161 32.27 47.45 -16.97
C LEU A 161 33.03 48.22 -18.06
N GLU A 162 32.33 48.99 -18.90
CA GLU A 162 32.93 49.83 -19.94
C GLU A 162 33.59 51.11 -19.39
N SER A 163 33.35 51.45 -18.13
CA SER A 163 33.98 52.62 -17.51
C SER A 163 35.49 52.39 -17.30
N ARG A 164 36.28 53.48 -17.42
CA ARG A 164 37.76 53.44 -17.29
C ARG A 164 38.17 52.70 -16.02
N ARG A 165 39.19 51.84 -16.09
CA ARG A 165 39.65 50.97 -14.99
C ARG A 165 39.83 51.74 -13.67
N THR A 166 40.38 52.94 -13.71
CA THR A 166 40.55 53.83 -12.53
C THR A 166 39.24 54.34 -11.93
N ARG A 167 38.18 54.52 -12.74
CA ARG A 167 36.85 54.99 -12.31
C ARG A 167 36.03 53.88 -11.62
N ARG A 168 36.27 52.61 -11.97
CA ARG A 168 35.65 51.44 -11.32
C ARG A 168 36.15 51.23 -9.90
N PHE A 169 37.42 51.55 -9.62
CA PHE A 169 37.98 51.44 -8.27
C PHE A 169 37.63 52.62 -7.33
N PHE A 170 36.88 53.63 -7.81
CA PHE A 170 36.37 54.70 -6.94
C PHE A 170 35.14 54.25 -6.16
N LYS A 171 35.22 54.32 -4.82
CA LYS A 171 34.15 53.95 -3.88
C LYS A 171 32.80 54.63 -4.18
N ALA A 172 32.83 55.86 -4.69
CA ALA A 172 31.62 56.61 -5.09
C ALA A 172 30.96 56.06 -6.37
N ALA A 173 31.75 55.58 -7.34
CA ALA A 173 31.23 54.96 -8.55
C ALA A 173 30.70 53.55 -8.27
N LEU A 174 31.39 52.79 -7.40
CA LEU A 174 30.98 51.47 -6.93
C LEU A 174 29.68 51.56 -6.11
N GLY A 175 29.57 52.54 -5.20
CA GLY A 175 28.37 52.79 -4.43
C GLY A 175 27.16 53.23 -5.27
N ALA A 176 27.39 54.11 -6.27
CA ALA A 176 26.33 54.50 -7.20
C ALA A 176 25.84 53.31 -8.05
N PHE A 177 26.77 52.46 -8.51
CA PHE A 177 26.43 51.23 -9.23
C PHE A 177 25.64 50.24 -8.36
N ARG A 178 26.08 49.99 -7.12
CA ARG A 178 25.40 49.11 -6.16
C ARG A 178 23.97 49.58 -5.87
N SER A 179 23.79 50.88 -5.61
CA SER A 179 22.46 51.46 -5.40
C SER A 179 21.52 51.28 -6.60
N GLU A 180 22.06 51.41 -7.82
CA GLU A 180 21.28 51.22 -9.05
C GLU A 180 20.99 49.74 -9.37
N LEU A 181 21.83 48.79 -8.92
CA LEU A 181 21.55 47.35 -8.98
C LEU A 181 20.45 46.95 -7.98
N GLU A 182 20.56 47.43 -6.73
CA GLU A 182 19.60 47.14 -5.67
C GLU A 182 18.19 47.62 -6.04
N LYS A 183 18.04 48.78 -6.70
CA LYS A 183 16.74 49.28 -7.19
C LYS A 183 16.06 48.33 -8.18
N VAL A 184 16.83 47.72 -9.08
CA VAL A 184 16.31 46.79 -10.08
C VAL A 184 15.97 45.45 -9.43
N GLN A 185 16.82 44.95 -8.52
CA GLN A 185 16.54 43.75 -7.74
C GLN A 185 15.30 43.91 -6.84
N LEU A 186 15.12 45.07 -6.20
CA LEU A 186 13.92 45.41 -5.43
C LEU A 186 12.65 45.42 -6.30
N SER A 187 12.75 45.88 -7.55
CA SER A 187 11.64 45.87 -8.49
C SER A 187 11.25 44.43 -8.86
N ILE A 188 12.23 43.54 -9.05
CA ILE A 188 12.00 42.10 -9.29
C ILE A 188 11.34 41.44 -8.06
N ARG A 189 11.81 41.74 -6.84
CA ARG A 189 11.21 41.21 -5.59
C ARG A 189 9.77 41.67 -5.35
N ARG A 190 9.38 42.86 -5.84
CA ARG A 190 7.98 43.33 -5.77
C ARG A 190 7.05 42.47 -6.61
N TRP A 191 7.50 42.04 -7.78
CA TRP A 191 6.73 41.14 -8.63
C TRP A 191 6.70 39.70 -8.10
N GLU A 192 7.73 39.27 -7.36
CA GLU A 192 7.69 38.01 -6.58
C GLU A 192 6.57 38.01 -5.53
N GLN A 193 6.38 39.12 -4.81
CA GLN A 193 5.29 39.23 -3.83
C GLN A 193 3.89 39.10 -4.45
N ILE A 194 3.72 39.58 -5.68
CA ILE A 194 2.47 39.46 -6.45
C ILE A 194 2.27 38.01 -6.90
N ARG A 195 3.32 37.37 -7.43
CA ARG A 195 3.32 35.93 -7.75
C ARG A 195 2.94 35.09 -6.52
N ASP A 196 3.60 35.31 -5.39
CA ASP A 196 3.35 34.52 -4.17
C ASP A 196 1.95 34.78 -3.58
N ARG A 197 1.34 35.94 -3.88
CA ARG A 197 -0.08 36.20 -3.58
C ARG A 197 -1.01 35.43 -4.51
N ILE A 198 -0.70 35.36 -5.80
CA ILE A 198 -1.44 34.55 -6.79
C ILE A 198 -1.34 33.06 -6.44
N PHE A 199 -0.16 32.56 -6.09
CA PHE A 199 0.02 31.18 -5.63
C PHE A 199 -0.72 30.89 -4.32
N ARG A 200 -0.76 31.82 -3.37
CA ARG A 200 -1.56 31.66 -2.15
C ARG A 200 -3.06 31.57 -2.45
N VAL A 201 -3.56 32.42 -3.35
CA VAL A 201 -4.97 32.37 -3.78
C VAL A 201 -5.28 31.11 -4.59
N ALA A 202 -4.36 30.66 -5.46
CA ALA A 202 -4.50 29.42 -6.22
C ALA A 202 -4.44 28.18 -5.31
N ALA A 203 -3.52 28.16 -4.33
CA ALA A 203 -3.44 27.11 -3.32
C ALA A 203 -4.67 27.13 -2.40
N GLU A 204 -5.17 28.30 -2.00
CA GLU A 204 -6.46 28.43 -1.30
C GLU A 204 -7.62 27.94 -2.15
N ASN A 205 -7.63 28.18 -3.47
CA ASN A 205 -8.66 27.71 -4.39
C ASN A 205 -8.59 26.19 -4.65
N VAL A 206 -7.40 25.60 -4.75
CA VAL A 206 -7.24 24.13 -4.82
C VAL A 206 -7.66 23.48 -3.51
N LYS A 207 -7.23 24.06 -2.38
CA LYS A 207 -7.67 23.63 -1.04
C LYS A 207 -9.17 23.85 -0.84
N ARG A 208 -9.76 24.88 -1.46
CA ARG A 208 -11.21 25.11 -1.54
C ARG A 208 -11.89 24.06 -2.39
N LEU A 209 -11.39 23.72 -3.58
CA LEU A 209 -11.95 22.70 -4.46
C LEU A 209 -11.89 21.30 -3.82
N GLU A 210 -10.82 20.97 -3.12
CA GLU A 210 -10.73 19.75 -2.31
C GLU A 210 -11.67 19.81 -1.10
N SER A 211 -11.71 20.95 -0.39
CA SER A 211 -12.65 21.15 0.73
C SER A 211 -14.11 21.18 0.28
N ASP A 212 -14.39 21.62 -0.95
CA ASP A 212 -15.70 21.72 -1.57
C ASP A 212 -16.13 20.34 -2.08
N ARG A 213 -15.22 19.52 -2.64
CA ARG A 213 -15.47 18.09 -2.91
C ARG A 213 -15.72 17.28 -1.63
N VAL A 214 -14.92 17.52 -0.59
CA VAL A 214 -15.14 16.92 0.74
C VAL A 214 -16.44 17.43 1.36
N ARG A 215 -16.77 18.72 1.21
CA ARG A 215 -18.06 19.30 1.62
C ARG A 215 -19.23 18.77 0.83
N GLU A 216 -19.10 18.50 -0.47
CA GLU A 216 -20.16 17.91 -1.28
C GLU A 216 -20.41 16.46 -0.86
N SER A 217 -19.34 15.69 -0.61
CA SER A 217 -19.44 14.35 -0.03
C SER A 217 -20.03 14.38 1.38
N GLN A 218 -19.63 15.34 2.23
CA GLN A 218 -20.17 15.52 3.57
C GLN A 218 -21.61 16.03 3.54
N ALA A 219 -21.96 16.93 2.63
CA ALA A 219 -23.31 17.46 2.44
C ALA A 219 -24.23 16.40 1.84
N ALA A 220 -23.74 15.51 0.97
CA ALA A 220 -24.47 14.33 0.53
C ALA A 220 -24.71 13.37 1.70
N MET A 221 -23.69 13.10 2.53
CA MET A 221 -23.85 12.34 3.79
C MET A 221 -24.81 13.02 4.76
N GLU A 222 -24.81 14.34 4.84
CA GLU A 222 -25.64 15.13 5.77
C GLU A 222 -27.08 15.25 5.28
N ARG A 223 -27.30 15.35 3.96
CA ARG A 223 -28.63 15.21 3.32
C ARG A 223 -29.15 13.78 3.50
N ALA A 224 -28.32 12.77 3.30
CA ALA A 224 -28.68 11.37 3.58
C ALA A 224 -29.03 11.17 5.07
N ARG A 225 -28.26 11.76 6.00
CA ARG A 225 -28.57 11.77 7.45
C ARG A 225 -29.86 12.53 7.78
N LYS A 226 -30.18 13.60 7.05
CA LYS A 226 -31.39 14.41 7.24
C LYS A 226 -32.64 13.75 6.65
N ILE A 227 -32.49 12.99 5.56
CA ILE A 227 -33.53 12.10 5.04
C ILE A 227 -33.72 10.93 6.01
N ALA A 228 -32.61 10.37 6.51
CA ALA A 228 -32.60 9.31 7.53
C ALA A 228 -33.33 9.73 8.81
N SER A 229 -33.12 10.97 9.29
CA SER A 229 -33.80 11.47 10.50
C SER A 229 -35.30 11.72 10.33
N THR A 230 -35.82 11.68 9.09
CA THR A 230 -37.26 11.75 8.80
C THR A 230 -37.91 10.38 8.61
N MET A 231 -37.12 9.30 8.55
CA MET A 231 -37.62 7.93 8.45
C MET A 231 -37.81 7.34 9.87
N LYS A 232 -38.87 6.54 10.05
CA LYS A 232 -39.15 5.82 11.32
C LYS A 232 -38.26 4.57 11.53
N ASP A 233 -37.29 4.33 10.64
CA ASP A 233 -36.40 3.16 10.68
C ASP A 233 -35.17 3.47 11.55
N GLN A 234 -34.72 2.55 12.40
CA GLN A 234 -33.67 2.80 13.40
C GLN A 234 -32.25 2.88 12.81
N PHE A 235 -31.94 2.21 11.69
CA PHE A 235 -30.56 2.10 11.17
C PHE A 235 -30.45 2.28 9.66
N ILE A 236 -29.44 3.04 9.20
CA ILE A 236 -29.22 3.36 7.78
C ILE A 236 -27.75 3.17 7.41
N PHE A 237 -27.48 2.26 6.47
CA PHE A 237 -26.16 2.02 5.92
C PHE A 237 -26.04 2.55 4.50
N ALA A 238 -25.12 3.48 4.28
CA ALA A 238 -24.86 4.05 2.96
C ALA A 238 -23.52 3.57 2.40
N HIS A 239 -23.48 3.17 1.13
CA HIS A 239 -22.25 2.93 0.36
C HIS A 239 -22.29 3.68 -0.97
N PHE A 240 -21.13 4.20 -1.38
CA PHE A 240 -20.99 4.99 -2.60
C PHE A 240 -19.89 4.35 -3.44
N PHE A 241 -20.26 3.72 -4.55
CA PHE A 241 -19.28 3.29 -5.54
C PHE A 241 -18.71 4.52 -6.24
N ARG A 242 -17.41 4.49 -6.59
CA ARG A 242 -16.72 5.63 -7.19
C ARG A 242 -15.97 5.21 -8.44
N SER A 243 -16.32 5.78 -9.60
CA SER A 243 -15.53 5.64 -10.83
C SER A 243 -14.13 6.24 -10.74
N HIS A 244 -13.93 7.21 -9.85
CA HIS A 244 -12.71 8.01 -9.77
C HIS A 244 -12.01 7.82 -8.41
N GLY A 245 -10.70 7.57 -8.44
CA GLY A 245 -9.86 7.36 -7.25
C GLY A 245 -9.44 5.90 -7.06
N ASP A 246 -9.19 5.51 -5.80
CA ASP A 246 -8.70 4.19 -5.42
C ASP A 246 -9.64 3.07 -5.92
N PHE A 247 -9.06 2.10 -6.64
CA PHE A 247 -9.77 1.00 -7.28
C PHE A 247 -10.59 0.15 -6.29
N ARG A 248 -10.20 0.10 -5.02
CA ARG A 248 -10.91 -0.65 -3.98
C ARG A 248 -12.35 -0.17 -3.81
N PHE A 249 -12.64 1.11 -4.08
CA PHE A 249 -14.00 1.67 -4.02
C PHE A 249 -14.92 1.24 -5.17
N ARG A 250 -14.43 0.43 -6.11
CA ARG A 250 -15.21 -0.17 -7.20
C ARG A 250 -15.50 -1.66 -6.98
N LEU A 251 -14.98 -2.25 -5.90
CA LEU A 251 -15.15 -3.68 -5.61
C LEU A 251 -16.38 -3.91 -4.72
N ALA A 252 -17.16 -4.93 -5.03
CA ALA A 252 -18.26 -5.41 -4.19
C ALA A 252 -17.76 -5.94 -2.84
N SER A 253 -16.51 -6.42 -2.77
CA SER A 253 -15.89 -6.82 -1.51
C SER A 253 -15.75 -5.63 -0.56
N ASN A 254 -15.42 -4.44 -1.08
CA ASN A 254 -15.36 -3.22 -0.31
C ASN A 254 -16.74 -2.70 0.10
N PHE A 255 -17.77 -2.91 -0.72
CA PHE A 255 -19.16 -2.70 -0.30
C PHE A 255 -19.50 -3.55 0.92
N ALA A 256 -19.22 -4.86 0.85
CA ALA A 256 -19.52 -5.78 1.93
C ALA A 256 -18.74 -5.42 3.21
N LEU A 257 -17.42 -5.23 3.10
CA LEU A 257 -16.55 -4.84 4.22
C LEU A 257 -16.97 -3.50 4.84
N SER A 258 -17.35 -2.51 4.04
CA SER A 258 -17.78 -1.20 4.54
C SER A 258 -19.07 -1.30 5.35
N LEU A 259 -20.01 -2.14 4.92
CA LEU A 259 -21.28 -2.33 5.63
C LEU A 259 -21.11 -3.24 6.85
N ILE A 260 -20.28 -4.28 6.76
CA ILE A 260 -19.90 -5.12 7.89
C ILE A 260 -19.30 -4.24 9.00
N ALA A 261 -18.30 -3.42 8.68
CA ALA A 261 -17.69 -2.51 9.64
C ALA A 261 -18.72 -1.60 10.32
N LYS A 262 -19.63 -0.98 9.54
CA LYS A 262 -20.70 -0.13 10.07
C LYS A 262 -21.70 -0.90 10.94
N ALA A 263 -22.00 -2.15 10.61
CA ALA A 263 -22.90 -2.97 11.40
C ALA A 263 -22.26 -3.40 12.72
N LEU A 264 -20.97 -3.74 12.71
CA LEU A 264 -20.20 -4.07 13.91
C LEU A 264 -20.02 -2.89 14.87
N ASP A 265 -20.06 -1.66 14.36
CA ASP A 265 -20.01 -0.44 15.18
C ASP A 265 -21.32 -0.13 15.93
N ILE A 266 -22.41 -0.88 15.68
CA ILE A 266 -23.71 -0.66 16.31
C ILE A 266 -23.87 -1.59 17.52
N PRO A 267 -24.02 -1.05 18.75
CA PRO A 267 -24.19 -1.85 19.96
C PRO A 267 -25.38 -2.82 19.87
N GLU A 268 -26.50 -2.40 19.28
CA GLU A 268 -27.68 -3.24 19.12
C GLU A 268 -27.47 -4.45 18.19
N VAL A 269 -26.50 -4.40 17.26
CA VAL A 269 -26.10 -5.56 16.44
C VAL A 269 -25.26 -6.51 17.25
N VAL A 270 -24.33 -5.98 18.05
CA VAL A 270 -23.39 -6.78 18.86
C VAL A 270 -24.11 -7.44 20.04
N GLU A 271 -25.14 -6.80 20.58
CA GLU A 271 -25.93 -7.27 21.73
C GLU A 271 -27.21 -8.03 21.32
N ALA A 272 -27.49 -8.16 20.01
CA ALA A 272 -28.70 -8.84 19.54
C ALA A 272 -28.70 -10.36 19.81
N PRO A 273 -29.86 -10.97 20.04
CA PRO A 273 -29.99 -12.43 20.11
C PRO A 273 -29.51 -13.09 18.80
N GLY A 274 -28.48 -13.93 18.89
CA GLY A 274 -27.84 -14.57 17.73
C GLY A 274 -26.58 -13.85 17.22
N ALA A 275 -26.28 -12.64 17.72
CA ALA A 275 -25.08 -11.88 17.35
C ALA A 275 -23.79 -12.67 17.58
N ALA A 276 -23.71 -13.41 18.69
CA ALA A 276 -22.55 -14.24 19.00
C ALA A 276 -22.18 -15.25 17.91
N GLN A 277 -23.15 -15.79 17.15
CA GLN A 277 -22.90 -16.73 16.04
C GLN A 277 -22.55 -16.02 14.72
N VAL A 278 -22.98 -14.77 14.57
CA VAL A 278 -22.73 -13.96 13.39
C VAL A 278 -21.39 -13.23 13.48
N LEU A 279 -21.06 -12.68 14.64
CA LEU A 279 -19.76 -12.08 14.97
C LEU A 279 -18.65 -13.11 14.81
N ALA A 280 -18.93 -14.30 15.32
CA ALA A 280 -18.29 -15.55 14.94
C ALA A 280 -17.98 -15.59 13.44
N ASN A 281 -19.00 -15.82 12.61
CA ASN A 281 -18.81 -16.01 11.17
C ASN A 281 -18.09 -14.81 10.53
N THR A 282 -18.25 -13.60 11.07
CA THR A 282 -17.56 -12.39 10.61
C THR A 282 -16.06 -12.46 10.83
N ASN A 283 -15.65 -12.86 12.03
CA ASN A 283 -14.24 -13.04 12.32
C ASN A 283 -13.68 -14.23 11.52
N ALA A 284 -14.53 -15.17 11.05
CA ALA A 284 -14.17 -16.29 10.16
C ALA A 284 -13.34 -15.81 8.99
N LEU A 285 -13.84 -14.71 8.47
CA LEU A 285 -13.32 -14.13 7.28
C LEU A 285 -12.13 -13.22 7.51
N MET A 286 -12.04 -12.63 8.69
CA MET A 286 -11.08 -11.58 8.99
C MET A 286 -9.66 -12.10 9.23
N ALA A 287 -9.43 -13.41 9.38
CA ALA A 287 -8.06 -13.94 9.28
C ALA A 287 -7.84 -15.13 8.36
N ILE A 288 -8.81 -15.40 7.49
CA ILE A 288 -8.46 -15.90 6.18
C ILE A 288 -7.59 -14.81 5.52
N PRO A 289 -6.39 -15.13 5.00
CA PRO A 289 -5.59 -14.16 4.23
C PRO A 289 -6.48 -13.48 3.20
N SER A 290 -6.36 -12.16 3.02
CA SER A 290 -7.25 -11.40 2.13
C SER A 290 -7.32 -11.97 0.71
N SER A 291 -6.29 -12.71 0.29
CA SER A 291 -6.21 -13.44 -0.97
C SER A 291 -7.11 -14.69 -1.08
N LYS A 292 -7.56 -15.27 0.05
CA LYS A 292 -8.41 -16.48 0.11
C LYS A 292 -9.86 -16.16 0.50
N CYS A 293 -10.17 -14.90 0.84
CA CYS A 293 -11.49 -14.44 1.25
C CYS A 293 -12.37 -14.11 0.03
N THR A 294 -13.50 -14.81 -0.11
CA THR A 294 -14.40 -14.63 -1.26
C THR A 294 -15.52 -13.61 -0.97
N LEU A 295 -15.98 -12.92 -2.02
CA LEU A 295 -17.12 -11.99 -1.95
C LEU A 295 -18.38 -12.65 -1.40
N GLN A 296 -18.66 -13.90 -1.78
CA GLN A 296 -19.86 -14.62 -1.33
C GLN A 296 -19.85 -14.83 0.19
N GLN A 297 -18.68 -15.13 0.75
CA GLN A 297 -18.54 -15.27 2.19
C GLN A 297 -18.74 -13.92 2.90
N LEU A 298 -18.18 -12.83 2.37
CA LEU A 298 -18.40 -11.47 2.88
C LEU A 298 -19.89 -11.09 2.87
N LEU A 299 -20.57 -11.34 1.75
CA LEU A 299 -22.00 -11.03 1.62
C LEU A 299 -22.87 -11.90 2.52
N ALA A 300 -22.52 -13.17 2.74
CA ALA A 300 -23.24 -14.06 3.65
C ALA A 300 -23.14 -13.57 5.10
N ILE A 301 -21.98 -13.09 5.53
CA ILE A 301 -21.80 -12.49 6.85
C ILE A 301 -22.60 -11.20 6.97
N LEU A 302 -22.52 -10.34 5.97
CA LEU A 302 -23.30 -9.12 5.95
C LEU A 302 -24.81 -9.43 6.07
N ASP A 303 -25.29 -10.47 5.38
CA ASP A 303 -26.68 -10.93 5.47
C ASP A 303 -27.06 -11.28 6.91
N GLN A 304 -26.20 -12.03 7.60
CA GLN A 304 -26.42 -12.40 8.99
C GLN A 304 -26.40 -11.20 9.94
N LEU A 305 -25.48 -10.24 9.74
CA LEU A 305 -25.39 -9.02 10.58
C LEU A 305 -26.64 -8.15 10.43
N LEU A 306 -27.19 -8.08 9.22
CA LEU A 306 -28.42 -7.31 8.95
C LEU A 306 -29.68 -7.96 9.54
N ASP A 307 -29.70 -9.29 9.72
CA ASP A 307 -30.83 -10.00 10.34
C ASP A 307 -30.98 -9.71 11.83
N LEU A 308 -29.90 -9.30 12.49
CA LEU A 308 -29.88 -8.93 13.90
C LEU A 308 -30.58 -7.58 14.15
N LEU A 309 -30.77 -6.78 13.10
CA LEU A 309 -31.39 -5.47 13.21
C LEU A 309 -32.92 -5.55 13.10
N PRO A 310 -33.66 -4.84 13.97
CA PRO A 310 -35.12 -4.80 13.93
C PRO A 310 -35.66 -4.10 12.66
N GLY A 311 -34.85 -3.22 12.06
CA GLY A 311 -35.17 -2.50 10.83
C GLY A 311 -33.95 -1.76 10.27
N VAL A 312 -33.52 -2.09 9.04
CA VAL A 312 -32.36 -1.46 8.39
C VAL A 312 -32.67 -0.97 6.98
N THR A 313 -32.19 0.23 6.64
CA THR A 313 -32.18 0.73 5.26
C THR A 313 -30.78 0.69 4.69
N ILE A 314 -30.60 -0.03 3.57
CA ILE A 314 -29.37 -0.08 2.79
C ILE A 314 -29.50 0.90 1.63
N LEU A 315 -28.70 1.95 1.64
CA LEU A 315 -28.60 2.93 0.57
C LEU A 315 -27.33 2.65 -0.23
N VAL A 316 -27.48 2.37 -1.53
CA VAL A 316 -26.36 2.15 -2.43
C VAL A 316 -26.41 3.18 -3.54
N ASP A 317 -25.36 3.99 -3.63
CA ASP A 317 -25.20 5.00 -4.67
C ASP A 317 -24.22 4.56 -5.75
N ALA A 318 -24.53 4.96 -6.99
CA ALA A 318 -23.78 4.65 -8.20
C ALA A 318 -23.49 3.15 -8.38
N LEU A 319 -24.48 2.28 -8.14
CA LEU A 319 -24.32 0.81 -8.20
C LEU A 319 -23.71 0.33 -9.53
N ASP A 320 -23.97 1.05 -10.62
CA ASP A 320 -23.43 0.83 -11.97
C ASP A 320 -21.91 1.03 -12.09
N GLU A 321 -21.27 1.66 -11.10
CA GLU A 321 -19.82 1.83 -11.03
C GLU A 321 -19.10 0.67 -10.31
N CYS A 322 -19.85 -0.35 -9.87
CA CYS A 322 -19.28 -1.56 -9.26
C CYS A 322 -18.72 -2.49 -10.35
N ARG A 323 -17.43 -2.84 -10.24
CA ARG A 323 -16.70 -3.69 -11.19
C ARG A 323 -17.21 -5.13 -11.22
N ASP A 324 -17.70 -5.63 -10.09
CA ASP A 324 -18.12 -7.02 -9.95
C ASP A 324 -19.55 -7.29 -10.48
N ILE A 325 -20.19 -6.26 -11.07
CA ILE A 325 -21.54 -6.33 -11.67
C ILE A 325 -21.41 -6.18 -13.19
N GLU A 326 -21.57 -7.28 -13.93
CA GLU A 326 -21.63 -7.28 -15.40
C GLU A 326 -23.06 -7.56 -15.90
N PRO A 327 -23.63 -6.75 -16.82
CA PRO A 327 -24.95 -7.01 -17.40
C PRO A 327 -24.92 -8.15 -18.46
N PRO A 328 -25.94 -9.03 -18.56
CA PRO A 328 -27.06 -9.27 -17.65
C PRO A 328 -26.75 -10.48 -16.76
N GLY A 329 -25.93 -10.30 -15.71
CA GLY A 329 -25.47 -11.38 -14.84
C GLY A 329 -26.21 -11.48 -13.50
N ASP A 330 -26.48 -12.71 -13.05
CA ASP A 330 -26.79 -13.03 -11.66
C ASP A 330 -25.48 -13.04 -10.83
N ASP A 331 -24.93 -11.87 -10.54
CA ASP A 331 -23.74 -11.75 -9.67
C ASP A 331 -24.12 -11.87 -8.17
N PRO A 332 -23.13 -12.15 -7.28
CA PRO A 332 -23.38 -12.30 -5.85
C PRO A 332 -23.96 -11.06 -5.17
N LEU A 333 -23.53 -9.85 -5.54
CA LEU A 333 -23.97 -8.60 -4.93
C LEU A 333 -25.42 -8.28 -5.33
N SER A 334 -25.74 -8.40 -6.62
CA SER A 334 -27.10 -8.24 -7.13
C SER A 334 -28.07 -9.23 -6.48
N SER A 335 -27.65 -10.49 -6.35
CA SER A 335 -28.43 -11.53 -5.66
C SER A 335 -28.68 -11.18 -4.19
N PHE A 336 -27.66 -10.69 -3.50
CA PHE A 336 -27.76 -10.24 -2.12
C PHE A 336 -28.71 -9.05 -1.95
N LEU A 337 -28.61 -8.01 -2.80
CA LEU A 337 -29.47 -6.83 -2.74
C LEU A 337 -30.95 -7.18 -3.02
N ARG A 338 -31.21 -8.09 -3.97
CA ARG A 338 -32.55 -8.62 -4.27
C ARG A 338 -33.16 -9.36 -3.08
N ARG A 339 -32.39 -10.27 -2.46
CA ARG A 339 -32.83 -11.01 -1.26
C ARG A 339 -33.11 -10.05 -0.10
N SER A 340 -32.18 -9.14 0.17
CA SER A 340 -32.33 -8.12 1.21
C SER A 340 -33.58 -7.27 1.04
N GLY A 341 -33.92 -6.86 -0.19
CA GLY A 341 -35.13 -6.09 -0.46
C GLY A 341 -36.45 -6.85 -0.25
N SER A 342 -36.40 -8.18 -0.17
CA SER A 342 -37.57 -9.03 0.08
C SER A 342 -37.80 -9.33 1.58
N CYS A 343 -36.83 -9.00 2.44
CA CYS A 343 -36.92 -9.20 3.88
C CYS A 343 -37.82 -8.13 4.54
N LYS A 344 -38.68 -8.54 5.47
CA LYS A 344 -39.65 -7.63 6.12
C LYS A 344 -39.00 -6.52 6.97
N ASN A 345 -37.81 -6.78 7.51
CA ASN A 345 -37.02 -5.88 8.35
C ASN A 345 -35.96 -5.08 7.58
N ARG A 346 -35.97 -5.11 6.24
CA ARG A 346 -34.95 -4.44 5.43
C ARG A 346 -35.60 -3.61 4.34
N ARG A 347 -35.00 -2.45 4.07
CA ARG A 347 -35.32 -1.62 2.92
C ARG A 347 -34.04 -1.42 2.12
N VAL A 348 -34.11 -1.60 0.82
CA VAL A 348 -32.98 -1.32 -0.08
C VAL A 348 -33.36 -0.15 -0.98
N ILE A 349 -32.54 0.89 -0.98
CA ILE A 349 -32.65 2.04 -1.86
C ILE A 349 -31.42 2.04 -2.75
N LEU A 350 -31.65 1.88 -4.05
CA LEU A 350 -30.59 1.87 -5.06
C LEU A 350 -30.68 3.15 -5.89
N LEU A 351 -29.55 3.81 -6.06
CA LEU A 351 -29.37 4.92 -7.00
C LEU A 351 -28.42 4.41 -8.09
N SER A 352 -28.90 4.39 -9.32
CA SER A 352 -28.15 3.88 -10.46
C SER A 352 -28.73 4.40 -11.77
N THR A 353 -27.99 4.26 -12.87
CA THR A 353 -28.46 4.59 -14.21
C THR A 353 -29.42 3.53 -14.77
N ASN A 354 -30.36 3.96 -15.63
CA ASN A 354 -31.40 3.08 -16.21
C ASN A 354 -30.85 1.94 -17.11
N HIS A 355 -29.56 1.98 -17.51
CA HIS A 355 -28.97 1.07 -18.49
C HIS A 355 -28.17 -0.09 -17.90
N HIS A 356 -27.68 0.03 -16.67
CA HIS A 356 -26.76 -0.95 -16.09
C HIS A 356 -27.43 -2.06 -15.28
N PHE A 357 -28.74 -1.95 -15.08
CA PHE A 357 -29.49 -2.91 -14.31
C PHE A 357 -30.90 -3.01 -14.88
N VAL A 358 -31.15 -4.04 -15.70
CA VAL A 358 -32.52 -4.52 -15.80
C VAL A 358 -32.81 -5.08 -14.41
N LEU A 359 -33.52 -4.31 -13.57
CA LEU A 359 -34.26 -4.87 -12.44
C LEU A 359 -35.21 -5.88 -13.09
N ALA A 360 -34.73 -7.10 -13.38
CA ALA A 360 -35.55 -8.22 -13.78
C ALA A 360 -36.51 -8.37 -12.61
N LYS A 361 -37.72 -7.83 -12.80
CA LYS A 361 -38.77 -7.58 -11.83
C LYS A 361 -38.45 -8.23 -10.48
N VAL A 362 -37.83 -7.48 -9.57
CA VAL A 362 -37.80 -7.89 -8.17
C VAL A 362 -39.25 -8.03 -7.80
N SER A 363 -39.69 -9.28 -7.70
CA SER A 363 -41.10 -9.61 -7.68
C SER A 363 -41.65 -9.13 -6.34
N GLY A 364 -42.19 -7.91 -6.30
CA GLY A 364 -42.93 -7.43 -5.13
C GLY A 364 -43.06 -5.92 -4.86
N THR A 365 -42.26 -5.01 -5.42
CA THR A 365 -42.34 -3.57 -5.02
C THR A 365 -42.29 -2.57 -6.19
N ASP A 366 -43.46 -2.08 -6.57
CA ASP A 366 -43.73 -1.09 -7.64
C ASP A 366 -43.31 0.36 -7.31
N ARG A 367 -42.18 0.61 -6.64
CA ARG A 367 -41.80 1.98 -6.21
C ARG A 367 -40.45 2.43 -6.77
N ALA A 368 -40.40 2.66 -8.08
CA ALA A 368 -39.28 3.35 -8.73
C ALA A 368 -39.58 4.85 -8.82
N ILE A 369 -38.68 5.69 -8.29
CA ILE A 369 -38.66 7.13 -8.60
C ILE A 369 -37.76 7.29 -9.82
N ALA A 370 -38.37 7.23 -11.00
CA ALA A 370 -37.64 7.53 -12.22
C ALA A 370 -37.41 9.04 -12.28
N MET A 371 -36.16 9.46 -12.39
CA MET A 371 -35.83 10.77 -12.95
C MET A 371 -36.08 10.69 -14.46
N ASP A 372 -37.36 10.69 -14.83
CA ASP A 372 -37.80 10.62 -16.20
C ASP A 372 -37.71 12.00 -16.88
N GLU A 373 -37.94 12.02 -18.18
CA GLU A 373 -37.90 13.24 -18.98
C GLU A 373 -38.80 14.35 -18.41
N LYS A 374 -39.95 14.00 -17.83
CA LYS A 374 -40.89 14.99 -17.27
C LYS A 374 -40.38 15.61 -15.98
N ALA A 375 -39.77 14.81 -15.10
CA ALA A 375 -39.20 15.29 -13.85
C ALA A 375 -38.04 16.27 -14.10
N ILE A 376 -37.22 16.00 -15.12
CA ILE A 376 -36.01 16.77 -15.43
C ILE A 376 -36.29 17.98 -16.36
N ALA A 377 -37.39 17.96 -17.13
CA ALA A 377 -37.70 19.00 -18.12
C ALA A 377 -37.69 20.43 -17.57
N GLY A 378 -38.13 20.64 -16.33
CA GLY A 378 -38.11 21.95 -15.67
C GLY A 378 -36.69 22.48 -15.48
N ASP A 379 -35.78 21.63 -15.00
CA ASP A 379 -34.38 22.01 -14.76
C ASP A 379 -33.62 22.19 -16.08
N ILE A 380 -33.88 21.35 -17.09
CA ILE A 380 -33.33 21.53 -18.44
C ILE A 380 -33.79 22.86 -19.04
N ARG A 381 -35.07 23.21 -18.87
CA ARG A 381 -35.60 24.50 -19.33
C ARG A 381 -34.86 25.66 -18.66
N LEU A 382 -34.73 25.65 -17.33
CA LEU A 382 -34.03 26.69 -16.58
C LEU A 382 -32.56 26.82 -17.01
N PHE A 383 -31.89 25.69 -17.20
CA PHE A 383 -30.51 25.65 -17.72
C PHE A 383 -30.42 26.26 -19.12
N LEU A 384 -31.31 25.84 -20.04
CA LEU A 384 -31.35 26.35 -21.42
C LEU A 384 -31.64 27.84 -21.46
N GLU A 385 -32.64 28.33 -20.71
CA GLU A 385 -32.97 29.76 -20.64
C GLU A 385 -31.75 30.57 -20.20
N SER A 386 -31.07 30.15 -19.14
CA SER A 386 -29.84 30.77 -18.67
C SER A 386 -28.72 30.73 -19.72
N GLU A 387 -28.48 29.61 -20.40
CA GLU A 387 -27.41 29.49 -21.40
C GLU A 387 -27.72 30.23 -22.71
N ILE A 388 -28.99 30.29 -23.12
CA ILE A 388 -29.46 31.08 -24.27
C ILE A 388 -29.19 32.56 -24.01
N ASP A 389 -29.49 33.04 -22.80
CA ASP A 389 -29.29 34.42 -22.40
C ASP A 389 -27.80 34.78 -22.35
N ARG A 390 -26.97 33.91 -21.76
CA ARG A 390 -25.50 34.08 -21.76
C ARG A 390 -24.90 34.09 -23.17
N ALA A 391 -25.42 33.28 -24.07
CA ALA A 391 -24.92 33.16 -25.44
C ALA A 391 -25.48 34.22 -26.40
N GLY A 392 -26.44 35.05 -25.95
CA GLY A 392 -27.08 36.06 -26.80
C GLY A 392 -27.94 35.46 -27.93
N LEU A 393 -28.51 34.28 -27.73
CA LEU A 393 -29.26 33.52 -28.76
C LEU A 393 -30.79 33.72 -28.67
N GLY A 394 -31.23 34.89 -28.20
CA GLY A 394 -32.65 35.21 -27.96
C GLY A 394 -33.55 34.94 -29.18
N ASP A 395 -33.08 35.27 -30.40
CA ASP A 395 -33.82 35.06 -31.66
C ASP A 395 -34.09 33.58 -32.00
N LEU A 396 -33.39 32.64 -31.35
CA LEU A 396 -33.57 31.20 -31.50
C LEU A 396 -34.12 30.53 -30.24
N ARG A 397 -34.51 31.31 -29.22
CA ARG A 397 -34.93 30.82 -27.90
C ARG A 397 -35.97 29.71 -27.99
N ASP A 398 -37.09 29.97 -28.66
CA ASP A 398 -38.19 28.99 -28.75
C ASP A 398 -37.76 27.70 -29.44
N LYS A 399 -36.93 27.80 -30.50
CA LYS A 399 -36.42 26.65 -31.24
C LYS A 399 -35.43 25.82 -30.41
N ILE A 400 -34.55 26.48 -29.65
CA ILE A 400 -33.57 25.81 -28.77
C ILE A 400 -34.29 25.13 -27.61
N LEU A 401 -35.28 25.80 -26.99
CA LEU A 401 -36.07 25.22 -25.90
C LEU A 401 -36.89 24.03 -26.38
N GLN A 402 -37.58 24.18 -27.52
CA GLN A 402 -38.37 23.08 -28.10
C GLN A 402 -37.46 21.87 -28.36
N LYS A 403 -36.39 22.06 -29.13
CA LYS A 403 -35.50 20.96 -29.51
C LYS A 403 -34.75 20.36 -28.31
N GLY A 404 -34.33 21.20 -27.38
CA GLY A 404 -33.65 20.78 -26.15
C GLY A 404 -34.53 19.94 -25.22
N LEU A 405 -35.81 20.26 -25.11
CA LEU A 405 -36.75 19.51 -24.29
C LEU A 405 -37.19 18.20 -24.97
N GLU A 406 -37.47 18.23 -26.29
CA GLU A 406 -37.96 17.06 -27.04
C GLU A 406 -36.86 16.01 -27.30
N GLU A 407 -35.65 16.42 -27.67
CA GLU A 407 -34.61 15.49 -28.17
C GLU A 407 -33.62 15.03 -27.09
N SER A 408 -33.51 15.76 -25.97
CA SER A 408 -32.61 15.37 -24.87
C SER A 408 -33.07 14.12 -24.14
N ARG A 409 -34.37 13.81 -24.20
CA ARG A 409 -35.00 12.71 -23.44
C ARG A 409 -34.59 12.71 -21.96
N GLY A 410 -34.47 13.91 -21.38
CA GLY A 410 -34.06 14.11 -19.99
C GLY A 410 -32.55 14.07 -19.71
N MET A 411 -31.68 13.90 -20.72
CA MET A 411 -30.23 13.86 -20.51
C MET A 411 -29.60 15.26 -20.57
N PHE A 412 -29.17 15.78 -19.42
CA PHE A 412 -28.43 17.06 -19.33
C PHE A 412 -27.19 17.10 -20.23
N LEU A 413 -26.43 16.00 -20.33
CA LEU A 413 -25.25 15.95 -21.18
C LEU A 413 -25.59 16.21 -22.66
N TRP A 414 -26.74 15.71 -23.14
CA TRP A 414 -27.21 15.98 -24.50
C TRP A 414 -27.48 17.47 -24.68
N VAL A 415 -28.14 18.11 -23.71
CA VAL A 415 -28.46 19.55 -23.73
C VAL A 415 -27.19 20.40 -23.71
N VAL A 416 -26.20 20.04 -22.90
CA VAL A 416 -24.89 20.69 -22.85
C VAL A 416 -24.15 20.56 -24.19
N LEU A 417 -24.14 19.36 -24.78
CA LEU A 417 -23.52 19.11 -26.09
C LEU A 417 -24.24 19.85 -27.22
N MET A 418 -25.58 19.94 -27.17
CA MET A 418 -26.38 20.75 -28.10
C MET A 418 -25.96 22.21 -27.99
N MET A 419 -25.98 22.78 -26.78
CA MET A 419 -25.63 24.18 -26.57
C MET A 419 -24.18 24.48 -26.97
N LYS A 420 -23.27 23.51 -26.85
CA LYS A 420 -21.91 23.62 -27.39
C LYS A 420 -21.92 23.67 -28.93
N HIS A 421 -22.66 22.78 -29.59
CA HIS A 421 -22.81 22.78 -31.05
C HIS A 421 -23.38 24.09 -31.59
N VAL A 422 -24.36 24.67 -30.89
CA VAL A 422 -25.00 25.94 -31.28
C VAL A 422 -24.07 27.13 -31.01
N ARG A 423 -23.30 27.12 -29.91
CA ARG A 423 -22.31 28.16 -29.59
C ARG A 423 -21.13 28.19 -30.57
N ASP A 424 -20.72 27.04 -31.08
CA ASP A 424 -19.61 26.92 -32.03
C ASP A 424 -19.97 27.40 -33.46
N ALA A 425 -21.23 27.75 -33.72
CA ALA A 425 -21.67 28.20 -35.04
C ALA A 425 -21.32 29.67 -35.28
N SER A 426 -20.79 29.97 -36.47
CA SER A 426 -20.23 31.30 -36.78
C SER A 426 -21.25 32.43 -36.96
N ASN A 427 -22.56 32.12 -37.01
CA ASN A 427 -23.65 33.09 -37.11
C ASN A 427 -25.02 32.41 -36.88
N LEU A 428 -26.07 33.20 -36.64
CA LEU A 428 -27.44 32.73 -36.38
C LEU A 428 -28.02 31.82 -37.47
N LYS A 429 -27.66 32.02 -38.75
CA LYS A 429 -28.09 31.15 -39.85
C LYS A 429 -27.51 29.74 -39.68
N LYS A 430 -26.20 29.63 -39.42
CA LYS A 430 -25.54 28.35 -39.12
C LYS A 430 -26.01 27.75 -37.80
N CYS A 431 -26.35 28.56 -36.80
CA CYS A 431 -26.98 28.06 -35.57
C CYS A 431 -28.30 27.36 -35.88
N ARG A 432 -29.14 27.98 -36.73
CA ARG A 432 -30.44 27.42 -37.14
C ARG A 432 -30.29 26.15 -37.95
N GLU A 433 -29.36 26.12 -38.91
CA GLU A 433 -29.01 24.92 -39.69
C GLU A 433 -28.43 23.80 -38.79
N SER A 434 -27.55 24.14 -37.86
CA SER A 434 -26.97 23.18 -36.90
C SER A 434 -28.04 22.59 -36.00
N LEU A 435 -28.98 23.42 -35.52
CA LEU A 435 -30.14 22.96 -34.78
C LEU A 435 -30.97 21.98 -35.61
N ASP A 436 -31.23 22.24 -36.89
CA ASP A 436 -32.01 21.34 -37.75
C ASP A 436 -31.34 19.98 -37.97
N GLN A 437 -30.01 19.94 -38.04
CA GLN A 437 -29.22 18.73 -38.29
C GLN A 437 -28.86 17.91 -37.04
N LEU A 438 -29.26 18.33 -35.84
CA LEU A 438 -28.94 17.60 -34.61
C LEU A 438 -29.59 16.21 -34.57
N PRO A 439 -28.81 15.16 -34.25
CA PRO A 439 -29.33 13.80 -34.15
C PRO A 439 -30.13 13.58 -32.86
N PRO A 440 -31.15 12.70 -32.87
CA PRO A 440 -31.91 12.33 -31.67
C PRO A 440 -31.06 11.45 -30.77
N GLY A 441 -30.96 11.72 -29.46
CA GLY A 441 -30.30 10.83 -28.49
C GLY A 441 -28.77 10.96 -28.37
N LEU A 442 -28.22 10.54 -27.23
CA LEU A 442 -26.82 10.79 -26.83
C LEU A 442 -25.81 9.96 -27.63
N PHE A 443 -26.09 8.70 -27.92
CA PHE A 443 -25.18 7.86 -28.70
C PHE A 443 -25.11 8.32 -30.16
N GLN A 444 -26.21 8.79 -30.75
CA GLN A 444 -26.18 9.42 -32.07
C GLN A 444 -25.47 10.78 -32.04
N MET A 445 -25.54 11.55 -30.95
CA MET A 445 -24.71 12.74 -30.77
C MET A 445 -23.22 12.41 -30.71
N PHE A 446 -22.83 11.35 -30.00
CA PHE A 446 -21.47 10.85 -29.97
C PHE A 446 -21.02 10.39 -31.35
N ASP A 447 -21.81 9.59 -32.06
CA ASP A 447 -21.51 9.15 -33.43
C ASP A 447 -21.37 10.34 -34.40
N THR A 448 -22.27 11.32 -34.33
CA THR A 448 -22.20 12.54 -35.16
C THR A 448 -20.97 13.37 -34.83
N SER A 449 -20.64 13.52 -33.54
CA SER A 449 -19.43 14.21 -33.09
C SER A 449 -18.17 13.45 -33.52
N LEU A 450 -18.20 12.11 -33.48
CA LEU A 450 -17.12 11.24 -33.93
C LEU A 450 -16.89 11.45 -35.42
N ARG A 451 -17.94 11.36 -36.26
CA ARG A 451 -17.89 11.57 -37.73
C ARG A 451 -17.38 12.97 -38.08
N ARG A 452 -17.99 14.01 -37.52
CA ARG A 452 -17.63 15.41 -37.79
C ARG A 452 -16.16 15.69 -37.46
N THR A 453 -15.69 15.19 -36.32
CA THR A 453 -14.29 15.40 -35.93
C THR A 453 -13.34 14.51 -36.74
N ALA A 454 -13.76 13.28 -37.05
CA ALA A 454 -13.03 12.31 -37.87
C ALA A 454 -12.73 12.82 -39.28
N GLU A 455 -13.68 13.49 -39.94
CA GLU A 455 -13.47 14.03 -41.30
C GLU A 455 -12.31 15.03 -41.39
N SER A 456 -11.96 15.69 -40.28
CA SER A 456 -10.87 16.66 -40.20
C SER A 456 -9.52 16.06 -39.80
N LEU A 457 -9.45 14.75 -39.52
CA LEU A 457 -8.23 14.09 -39.04
C LEU A 457 -7.43 13.49 -40.20
N SER A 458 -6.10 13.46 -40.02
CA SER A 458 -5.21 12.65 -40.85
C SER A 458 -5.39 11.16 -40.53
N ARG A 459 -4.88 10.27 -41.40
CA ARG A 459 -4.86 8.82 -41.12
C ARG A 459 -4.13 8.51 -39.81
N GLU A 460 -3.00 9.16 -39.57
CA GLU A 460 -2.23 9.02 -38.33
C GLU A 460 -3.04 9.46 -37.09
N ASP A 461 -3.78 10.56 -37.18
CA ASP A 461 -4.62 11.04 -36.08
C ASP A 461 -5.86 10.12 -35.87
N HIS A 462 -6.34 9.43 -36.91
CA HIS A 462 -7.35 8.37 -36.73
C HIS A 462 -6.80 7.18 -35.93
N ASP A 463 -5.60 6.72 -36.26
CA ASP A 463 -4.95 5.61 -35.56
C ASP A 463 -4.62 6.00 -34.10
N LEU A 464 -4.17 7.24 -33.89
CA LEU A 464 -3.96 7.79 -32.55
C LEU A 464 -5.26 7.80 -31.74
N ARG A 465 -6.35 8.32 -32.30
CA ARG A 465 -7.67 8.32 -31.66
C ARG A 465 -8.09 6.90 -31.28
N TYR A 466 -7.99 5.95 -32.21
CA TYR A 466 -8.37 4.56 -31.99
C TYR A 466 -7.62 3.96 -30.80
N ASN A 467 -6.30 4.11 -30.78
CA ASN A 467 -5.44 3.51 -29.75
C ASN A 467 -5.62 4.18 -28.38
N VAL A 468 -5.72 5.51 -28.32
CA VAL A 468 -5.95 6.21 -27.04
C VAL A 468 -7.28 5.80 -26.42
N LEU A 469 -8.37 5.84 -27.20
CA LEU A 469 -9.69 5.49 -26.68
C LEU A 469 -9.73 4.01 -26.25
N ARG A 470 -9.11 3.12 -27.01
CA ARG A 470 -8.99 1.70 -26.65
C ARG A 470 -8.22 1.48 -25.34
N LEU A 471 -7.12 2.21 -25.11
CA LEU A 471 -6.38 2.18 -23.85
C LEU A 471 -7.24 2.67 -22.69
N LEU A 472 -7.89 3.82 -22.84
CA LEU A 472 -8.76 4.41 -21.81
C LEU A 472 -9.96 3.53 -21.46
N VAL A 473 -10.53 2.79 -22.43
CA VAL A 473 -11.62 1.85 -22.15
C VAL A 473 -11.17 0.71 -21.24
N GLY A 474 -9.97 0.15 -21.44
CA GLY A 474 -9.46 -0.99 -20.67
C GLY A 474 -8.72 -0.64 -19.38
N ALA A 475 -8.30 0.61 -19.20
CA ALA A 475 -7.46 1.02 -18.08
C ALA A 475 -8.20 0.98 -16.74
N TYR A 476 -7.50 0.57 -15.68
CA TYR A 476 -8.07 0.55 -14.33
C TYR A 476 -8.01 1.92 -13.66
N GLU A 477 -7.06 2.78 -14.04
CA GLU A 477 -6.96 4.16 -13.55
C GLU A 477 -6.74 5.14 -14.71
N SER A 478 -7.18 6.40 -14.54
CA SER A 478 -6.96 7.45 -15.53
C SER A 478 -5.46 7.67 -15.71
N MET A 479 -4.98 7.68 -16.94
CA MET A 479 -3.55 7.84 -17.25
C MET A 479 -3.23 9.30 -17.61
N THR A 480 -2.04 9.76 -17.26
CA THR A 480 -1.47 11.00 -17.76
C THR A 480 -1.22 10.91 -19.27
N ALA A 481 -1.15 12.06 -19.94
CA ALA A 481 -0.82 12.08 -21.37
C ALA A 481 0.58 11.49 -21.66
N ALA A 482 1.51 11.60 -20.71
CA ALA A 482 2.85 11.02 -20.79
C ALA A 482 2.83 9.49 -20.69
N GLU A 483 2.03 8.93 -19.76
CA GLU A 483 1.78 7.48 -19.65
C GLU A 483 1.15 6.92 -20.93
N ILE A 484 0.12 7.57 -21.47
CA ILE A 484 -0.54 7.16 -22.72
C ILE A 484 0.45 7.23 -23.90
N SER A 485 1.19 8.33 -24.02
CA SER A 485 2.21 8.50 -25.05
C SER A 485 3.27 7.38 -24.97
N THR A 486 3.72 7.03 -23.77
CA THR A 486 4.71 5.97 -23.55
C THR A 486 4.14 4.59 -23.86
N ALA A 487 2.90 4.29 -23.44
CA ALA A 487 2.21 3.04 -23.76
C ALA A 487 2.01 2.83 -25.28
N MET A 488 1.89 3.92 -26.03
CA MET A 488 1.78 3.89 -27.50
C MET A 488 3.12 3.79 -28.22
N ALA A 489 4.20 4.25 -27.58
CA ALA A 489 5.55 4.28 -28.15
C ALA A 489 6.26 2.91 -28.15
N PHE A 490 5.64 1.86 -27.65
CA PHE A 490 6.17 0.50 -27.77
C PHE A 490 5.99 -0.03 -29.19
N SER A 491 7.09 -0.47 -29.80
CA SER A 491 7.09 -1.08 -31.14
C SER A 491 6.13 -2.29 -31.20
N PRO A 492 5.30 -2.39 -32.26
CA PRO A 492 4.46 -3.57 -32.48
C PRO A 492 5.25 -4.87 -32.68
N ASP A 493 6.48 -4.79 -33.17
CA ASP A 493 7.29 -5.94 -33.56
C ASP A 493 8.32 -6.32 -32.48
N THR A 494 9.07 -5.34 -31.96
CA THR A 494 10.13 -5.60 -30.97
C THR A 494 9.64 -5.49 -29.53
N HIS A 495 8.51 -4.80 -29.30
CA HIS A 495 8.00 -4.45 -27.98
C HIS A 495 8.99 -3.65 -27.12
N GLU A 496 10.00 -3.03 -27.75
CA GLU A 496 10.89 -2.08 -27.13
C GLU A 496 10.29 -0.68 -27.18
N LEU A 497 10.64 0.14 -26.19
CA LEU A 497 10.23 1.54 -26.14
C LEU A 497 11.03 2.35 -27.16
N ASP A 498 10.32 2.96 -28.11
CA ASP A 498 10.90 3.87 -29.09
C ASP A 498 10.52 5.31 -28.75
N ASP A 499 11.45 6.08 -28.17
CA ASP A 499 11.19 7.47 -27.79
C ASP A 499 10.87 8.37 -28.98
N GLU A 500 11.28 8.03 -30.21
CA GLU A 500 10.92 8.79 -31.40
C GLU A 500 9.42 8.66 -31.73
N LEU A 501 8.77 7.60 -31.24
CA LEU A 501 7.31 7.41 -31.34
C LEU A 501 6.53 8.14 -30.23
N LYS A 502 7.19 8.74 -29.24
CA LYS A 502 6.49 9.54 -28.21
C LYS A 502 5.85 10.79 -28.83
N LEU A 503 4.64 11.09 -28.38
CA LEU A 503 3.85 12.19 -28.90
C LEU A 503 4.43 13.53 -28.44
N ILE A 504 4.78 14.38 -29.41
CA ILE A 504 5.09 15.78 -29.15
C ILE A 504 3.82 16.50 -28.67
N ASN A 505 3.91 17.20 -27.54
CA ASN A 505 2.79 17.88 -26.89
C ASN A 505 1.58 16.95 -26.65
N ALA A 506 1.84 15.74 -26.11
CA ALA A 506 0.86 14.67 -25.91
C ALA A 506 -0.49 15.15 -25.36
N GLU A 507 -0.52 15.99 -24.32
CA GLU A 507 -1.75 16.53 -23.74
C GLU A 507 -2.62 17.23 -24.78
N THR A 508 -2.04 18.18 -25.52
CA THR A 508 -2.77 18.96 -26.53
C THR A 508 -3.15 18.12 -27.74
N ARG A 509 -2.27 17.20 -28.17
CA ARG A 509 -2.53 16.35 -29.33
C ARG A 509 -3.63 15.34 -29.02
N ILE A 510 -3.56 14.66 -27.88
CA ILE A 510 -4.59 13.72 -27.40
C ILE A 510 -5.92 14.43 -27.22
N ALA A 511 -5.95 15.58 -26.53
CA ALA A 511 -7.19 16.34 -26.33
C ALA A 511 -7.81 16.79 -27.66
N ARG A 512 -7.01 17.28 -28.61
CA ARG A 512 -7.47 17.69 -29.96
C ARG A 512 -8.00 16.51 -30.76
N VAL A 513 -7.28 15.39 -30.75
CA VAL A 513 -7.59 14.21 -31.56
C VAL A 513 -8.76 13.44 -30.96
N CYS A 514 -8.88 13.34 -29.64
CA CYS A 514 -9.96 12.58 -28.99
C CYS A 514 -11.18 13.44 -28.63
N ARG A 515 -11.22 14.72 -29.01
CA ARG A 515 -12.41 15.57 -28.78
C ARG A 515 -13.67 15.00 -29.47
N PRO A 516 -14.86 15.13 -28.87
CA PRO A 516 -15.13 15.73 -27.55
C PRO A 516 -15.07 14.72 -26.39
N PHE A 517 -14.55 13.50 -26.62
CA PHE A 517 -14.74 12.35 -25.73
C PHE A 517 -13.88 12.37 -24.47
N VAL A 518 -12.77 13.10 -24.49
CA VAL A 518 -11.82 13.16 -23.38
C VAL A 518 -11.64 14.59 -22.88
N GLU A 519 -11.27 14.70 -21.60
CA GLU A 519 -10.87 15.94 -20.95
C GLU A 519 -9.58 15.73 -20.15
N LEU A 520 -8.91 16.85 -19.85
CA LEU A 520 -7.73 16.90 -18.99
C LEU A 520 -8.17 17.34 -17.60
N THR A 521 -7.90 16.51 -16.60
CA THR A 521 -8.21 16.81 -15.21
C THR A 521 -7.21 17.81 -14.60
N PRO A 522 -7.53 18.43 -13.44
CA PRO A 522 -6.61 19.32 -12.74
C PRO A 522 -5.27 18.65 -12.38
N ASP A 523 -5.26 17.34 -12.13
CA ASP A 523 -4.06 16.54 -11.87
C ASP A 523 -3.35 16.03 -13.15
N ARG A 524 -3.70 16.61 -14.32
CA ARG A 524 -3.09 16.32 -15.64
C ARG A 524 -3.30 14.89 -16.15
N ARG A 525 -4.38 14.24 -15.73
CA ARG A 525 -4.81 12.93 -16.26
C ARG A 525 -5.82 13.10 -17.37
N ILE A 526 -5.80 12.16 -18.32
CA ILE A 526 -6.77 12.06 -19.39
C ILE A 526 -7.87 11.11 -18.95
N GLN A 527 -9.11 11.60 -18.97
CA GLN A 527 -10.30 10.79 -18.67
C GLN A 527 -11.41 11.05 -19.69
N PHE A 528 -12.42 10.19 -19.70
CA PHE A 528 -13.63 10.46 -20.48
C PHE A 528 -14.42 11.61 -19.88
N ILE A 529 -15.04 12.44 -20.72
CA ILE A 529 -15.93 13.53 -20.27
C ILE A 529 -17.14 13.02 -19.46
N HIS A 530 -17.47 11.74 -19.64
CA HIS A 530 -18.57 11.07 -18.94
C HIS A 530 -18.45 9.54 -19.08
N SER A 531 -18.92 8.77 -18.10
CA SER A 531 -18.91 7.29 -18.11
C SER A 531 -19.62 6.69 -19.33
N THR A 532 -20.71 7.31 -19.79
CA THR A 532 -21.48 6.91 -20.99
C THR A 532 -20.64 6.91 -22.28
N VAL A 533 -19.49 7.59 -22.32
CA VAL A 533 -18.57 7.53 -23.45
C VAL A 533 -17.91 6.15 -23.55
N LYS A 534 -17.52 5.56 -22.41
CA LYS A 534 -16.98 4.20 -22.35
C LYS A 534 -18.03 3.18 -22.79
N GLU A 535 -19.25 3.31 -22.28
CA GLU A 535 -20.41 2.48 -22.71
C GLU A 535 -20.68 2.60 -24.21
N PHE A 536 -20.63 3.83 -24.75
CA PHE A 536 -20.76 4.05 -26.19
C PHE A 536 -19.72 3.27 -26.98
N PHE A 537 -18.47 3.15 -26.52
CA PHE A 537 -17.48 2.35 -27.25
C PHE A 537 -17.63 0.83 -27.06
N LEU A 538 -18.23 0.38 -25.95
CA LEU A 538 -18.44 -1.04 -25.62
C LEU A 538 -19.74 -1.64 -26.18
N ALA A 539 -20.76 -0.84 -26.48
CA ALA A 539 -22.07 -1.35 -26.91
C ALA A 539 -22.01 -2.22 -28.20
N GLU A 540 -22.65 -3.40 -28.17
CA GLU A 540 -22.59 -4.44 -29.23
C GLU A 540 -23.17 -4.03 -30.60
N GLN A 541 -22.65 -4.66 -31.66
CA GLN A 541 -23.21 -4.60 -33.02
C GLN A 541 -24.37 -5.59 -33.18
N GLY A 542 -25.59 -5.16 -32.84
CA GLY A 542 -26.83 -5.87 -33.16
C GLY A 542 -27.70 -5.16 -34.20
N ARG A 543 -28.72 -5.85 -34.74
CA ARG A 543 -29.78 -5.30 -35.62
C ARG A 543 -30.51 -4.06 -35.03
N SER A 544 -30.27 -3.76 -33.76
CA SER A 544 -30.81 -2.65 -32.96
C SER A 544 -29.99 -1.34 -33.00
N SER A 545 -28.82 -1.31 -33.67
CA SER A 545 -27.93 -0.13 -33.75
C SER A 545 -27.76 0.43 -35.17
N PRO A 546 -28.84 0.81 -35.89
CA PRO A 546 -28.80 1.23 -37.30
C PRO A 546 -27.98 2.51 -37.58
N TRP A 547 -27.62 3.28 -36.55
CA TRP A 547 -26.79 4.50 -36.66
C TRP A 547 -25.29 4.24 -36.83
N ARG A 548 -24.78 3.00 -36.69
CA ARG A 548 -23.33 2.68 -36.77
C ARG A 548 -22.79 2.32 -38.17
N THR A 549 -23.47 2.68 -39.26
CA THR A 549 -23.09 2.34 -40.65
C THR A 549 -21.99 3.23 -41.27
N SER A 550 -21.26 4.00 -40.45
CA SER A 550 -20.20 4.90 -40.91
C SER A 550 -18.85 4.20 -41.08
N LYS A 551 -18.06 4.62 -42.08
CA LYS A 551 -16.64 4.24 -42.21
C LYS A 551 -15.78 4.63 -41.00
N TYR A 552 -16.26 5.51 -40.13
CA TYR A 552 -15.55 6.01 -38.94
C TYR A 552 -16.08 5.44 -37.62
N ALA A 553 -16.97 4.43 -37.65
CA ALA A 553 -17.51 3.83 -36.44
C ALA A 553 -16.41 3.13 -35.62
N LEU A 554 -16.39 3.37 -34.31
CA LEU A 554 -15.46 2.75 -33.37
C LEU A 554 -16.24 1.83 -32.41
N HIS A 555 -15.72 0.63 -32.21
CA HIS A 555 -16.21 -0.35 -31.24
C HIS A 555 -15.03 -1.12 -30.66
N PHE A 556 -15.05 -1.36 -29.35
CA PHE A 556 -14.00 -2.10 -28.66
C PHE A 556 -14.60 -3.25 -27.86
N SER A 557 -13.92 -4.40 -27.89
CA SER A 557 -14.15 -5.48 -26.93
C SER A 557 -13.27 -5.27 -25.69
N LEU A 558 -13.81 -5.51 -24.50
CA LEU A 558 -13.05 -5.41 -23.25
C LEU A 558 -11.87 -6.39 -23.23
N GLN A 559 -12.05 -7.59 -23.80
CA GLN A 559 -10.98 -8.58 -24.00
C GLN A 559 -9.85 -8.02 -24.88
N ASP A 560 -10.19 -7.29 -25.95
CA ASP A 560 -9.19 -6.67 -26.82
C ASP A 560 -8.46 -5.50 -26.15
N CYS A 561 -9.16 -4.73 -25.31
CA CYS A 561 -8.56 -3.68 -24.50
C CYS A 561 -7.57 -4.25 -23.47
N HIS A 562 -7.96 -5.29 -22.72
CA HIS A 562 -7.07 -5.96 -21.77
C HIS A 562 -5.92 -6.68 -22.44
N ARG A 563 -6.12 -7.28 -23.62
CA ARG A 563 -5.04 -7.86 -24.42
C ARG A 563 -4.00 -6.81 -24.82
N LEU A 564 -4.45 -5.63 -25.26
CA LEU A 564 -3.55 -4.52 -25.58
C LEU A 564 -2.78 -4.09 -24.34
N LEU A 565 -3.47 -3.83 -23.22
CA LEU A 565 -2.85 -3.36 -21.99
C LEU A 565 -1.89 -4.40 -21.40
N ALA A 566 -2.26 -5.68 -21.34
CA ALA A 566 -1.38 -6.75 -20.90
C ALA A 566 -0.08 -6.81 -21.71
N ARG A 567 -0.17 -6.69 -23.05
CA ARG A 567 1.02 -6.58 -23.91
C ARG A 567 1.86 -5.36 -23.56
N ARG A 568 1.26 -4.17 -23.42
CA ARG A 568 1.98 -2.92 -23.14
C ARG A 568 2.61 -2.91 -21.75
N THR A 569 1.90 -3.38 -20.73
CA THR A 569 2.42 -3.42 -19.36
C THR A 569 3.55 -4.43 -19.22
N LEU A 570 3.41 -5.63 -19.80
CA LEU A 570 4.50 -6.61 -19.79
C LEU A 570 5.70 -6.13 -20.63
N ALA A 571 5.46 -5.50 -21.79
CA ALA A 571 6.53 -4.85 -22.54
C ALA A 571 7.25 -3.78 -21.71
N ALA A 572 6.51 -2.91 -21.01
CA ALA A 572 7.07 -1.89 -20.15
C ALA A 572 7.92 -2.46 -19.00
N LEU A 573 7.49 -3.55 -18.38
CA LEU A 573 8.23 -4.22 -17.30
C LEU A 573 9.48 -4.94 -17.82
N THR A 574 9.44 -5.43 -19.06
CA THR A 574 10.57 -6.15 -19.70
C THR A 574 11.51 -5.22 -20.49
N GLN A 575 11.50 -3.91 -20.26
CA GLN A 575 12.50 -3.02 -20.89
C GLN A 575 13.91 -3.30 -20.37
N SER A 576 14.92 -3.06 -21.21
CA SER A 576 16.33 -3.35 -20.92
C SER A 576 16.80 -2.73 -19.60
N LEU A 577 16.31 -1.53 -19.26
CA LEU A 577 16.64 -0.83 -18.03
C LEU A 577 16.29 -1.63 -16.76
N TYR A 578 15.17 -2.35 -16.76
CA TYR A 578 14.68 -3.14 -15.62
C TYR A 578 15.24 -4.55 -15.59
N GLN A 579 15.80 -5.02 -16.71
CA GLN A 579 16.48 -6.33 -16.80
C GLN A 579 17.92 -6.30 -16.26
N THR A 580 18.45 -5.13 -15.94
CA THR A 580 19.81 -5.04 -15.39
C THR A 580 19.85 -5.50 -13.93
N TRP A 581 20.89 -6.27 -13.58
CA TRP A 581 21.12 -6.65 -12.18
C TRP A 581 21.36 -5.42 -11.31
N GLN A 582 22.00 -4.36 -11.84
CA GLN A 582 22.27 -3.12 -11.11
C GLN A 582 20.97 -2.46 -10.64
N HIS A 583 19.94 -2.44 -11.49
CA HIS A 583 18.66 -1.85 -11.12
C HIS A 583 17.98 -2.62 -9.99
N SER A 584 17.96 -3.96 -10.09
CA SER A 584 17.36 -4.83 -9.08
C SER A 584 18.13 -4.80 -7.76
N ALA A 585 19.46 -4.87 -7.81
CA ALA A 585 20.34 -4.80 -6.64
C ALA A 585 20.22 -3.45 -5.92
N ARG A 586 20.09 -2.35 -6.66
CA ARG A 586 19.87 -1.01 -6.07
C ARG A 586 18.55 -0.93 -5.31
N LEU A 587 17.47 -1.46 -5.85
CA LEU A 587 16.17 -1.48 -5.16
C LEU A 587 16.22 -2.38 -3.92
N LEU A 588 16.82 -3.57 -4.03
CA LEU A 588 17.05 -4.46 -2.89
C LEU A 588 17.90 -3.78 -1.80
N GLN A 589 19.00 -3.12 -2.16
CA GLN A 589 19.83 -2.38 -1.21
C GLN A 589 19.05 -1.24 -0.54
N GLN A 590 18.26 -0.49 -1.29
CA GLN A 590 17.42 0.59 -0.75
C GLN A 590 16.47 0.09 0.34
N HIS A 591 15.89 -1.11 0.17
CA HIS A 591 14.92 -1.66 1.12
C HIS A 591 15.57 -2.46 2.26
N LEU A 592 16.63 -3.21 1.98
CA LEU A 592 17.23 -4.16 2.92
C LEU A 592 18.44 -3.59 3.67
N LEU A 593 19.18 -2.65 3.06
CA LEU A 593 20.35 -2.00 3.64
C LEU A 593 20.27 -0.45 3.50
N PRO A 594 19.19 0.19 3.99
CA PRO A 594 19.01 1.64 3.85
C PRO A 594 20.15 2.42 4.52
N GLY A 595 20.80 3.29 3.75
CA GLY A 595 21.86 4.18 4.22
C GLY A 595 23.28 3.58 4.21
N GLU A 596 23.44 2.31 3.83
CA GLU A 596 24.76 1.72 3.58
C GLU A 596 25.19 2.03 2.14
N ASP A 597 26.38 2.59 1.95
CA ASP A 597 26.97 2.80 0.62
C ASP A 597 27.76 1.56 0.21
N VAL A 598 27.05 0.60 -0.37
CA VAL A 598 27.54 -0.76 -0.62
C VAL A 598 28.35 -0.87 -1.93
N SER A 599 28.09 0.01 -2.90
CA SER A 599 28.82 0.04 -4.17
C SER A 599 28.54 1.31 -4.98
N THR A 600 29.60 1.94 -5.49
CA THR A 600 29.51 3.06 -6.45
C THR A 600 28.97 2.63 -7.81
N GLU A 601 28.98 1.33 -8.12
CA GLU A 601 28.47 0.75 -9.37
C GLU A 601 26.94 0.71 -9.43
N LEU A 602 26.28 0.88 -8.27
CA LEU A 602 24.84 1.04 -8.16
C LEU A 602 24.40 2.50 -8.29
N ALA A 603 25.33 3.41 -8.64
CA ALA A 603 25.02 4.79 -8.98
C ALA A 603 23.87 4.84 -9.98
N LYS A 604 22.93 5.78 -9.76
CA LYS A 604 21.80 5.97 -10.65
C LYS A 604 22.34 6.13 -12.07
N PRO A 605 21.99 5.23 -13.03
CA PRO A 605 22.34 5.48 -14.41
C PRO A 605 21.77 6.84 -14.80
N ALA A 606 22.50 7.60 -15.62
CA ALA A 606 21.95 8.79 -16.24
C ALA A 606 20.69 8.34 -16.97
N MET A 607 19.52 8.61 -16.38
CA MET A 607 18.23 8.16 -16.90
C MET A 607 18.00 8.87 -18.23
N SER A 608 18.46 8.27 -19.31
CA SER A 608 18.24 8.80 -20.66
C SER A 608 16.78 8.65 -21.06
N GLN A 609 16.05 7.69 -20.46
CA GLN A 609 14.68 7.35 -20.84
C GLN A 609 13.80 7.14 -19.60
N GLN A 610 12.97 8.13 -19.30
CA GLN A 610 11.91 7.99 -18.31
C GLN A 610 10.76 7.20 -18.94
N ASN A 611 10.46 6.02 -18.39
CA ASN A 611 9.26 5.26 -18.74
C ASN A 611 8.14 5.69 -17.79
N ASP A 612 7.38 6.71 -18.20
CA ASP A 612 6.27 7.24 -17.40
C ASP A 612 5.19 6.19 -17.14
N PHE A 613 5.08 5.17 -17.99
CA PHE A 613 4.10 4.08 -17.91
C PHE A 613 4.50 2.93 -16.96
N TYR A 614 5.72 2.95 -16.41
CA TYR A 614 6.22 1.86 -15.57
C TYR A 614 5.41 1.66 -14.29
N ASN A 615 5.06 2.74 -13.59
CA ASN A 615 4.32 2.63 -12.32
C ASN A 615 2.91 2.06 -12.52
N TYR A 616 2.20 2.50 -13.56
CA TYR A 616 0.93 1.88 -13.97
C TYR A 616 1.12 0.39 -14.24
N SER A 617 2.18 0.05 -14.99
CA SER A 617 2.50 -1.34 -15.34
C SER A 617 2.77 -2.19 -14.10
N CYS A 618 3.55 -1.71 -13.13
CA CYS A 618 3.82 -2.41 -11.88
C CYS A 618 2.54 -2.72 -11.10
N ARG A 619 1.59 -1.78 -11.08
CA ARG A 619 0.33 -1.94 -10.35
C ARG A 619 -0.68 -2.84 -11.04
N HIS A 620 -0.72 -2.86 -12.38
CA HIS A 620 -1.88 -3.38 -13.10
C HIS A 620 -1.58 -4.44 -14.17
N TRP A 621 -0.33 -4.86 -14.38
CA TRP A 621 -0.03 -5.90 -15.37
C TRP A 621 -0.79 -7.20 -15.08
N GLN A 622 -0.86 -7.61 -13.81
CA GLN A 622 -1.56 -8.82 -13.39
C GLN A 622 -3.07 -8.65 -13.57
N ASP A 623 -3.61 -7.47 -13.26
CA ASP A 623 -5.04 -7.20 -13.39
C ASP A 623 -5.52 -7.25 -14.84
N HIS A 624 -4.65 -6.94 -15.80
CA HIS A 624 -4.95 -7.09 -17.23
C HIS A 624 -4.76 -8.52 -17.71
N LEU A 625 -3.75 -9.23 -17.20
CA LEU A 625 -3.48 -10.62 -17.57
C LEU A 625 -4.60 -11.57 -17.13
N ILE A 626 -5.08 -11.43 -15.88
CA ILE A 626 -6.09 -12.34 -15.33
C ILE A 626 -7.46 -12.24 -16.02
N MET A 627 -7.73 -11.14 -16.72
CA MET A 627 -8.95 -10.98 -17.53
C MET A 627 -8.92 -11.80 -18.83
N LEU A 628 -7.77 -12.37 -19.20
CA LEU A 628 -7.58 -13.12 -20.43
C LEU A 628 -7.67 -14.63 -20.14
N ALA A 629 -8.75 -15.26 -20.60
CA ALA A 629 -8.87 -16.72 -20.57
C ALA A 629 -7.95 -17.42 -21.60
N ASN A 630 -7.67 -16.73 -22.71
CA ASN A 630 -6.83 -17.20 -23.81
C ASN A 630 -5.85 -16.09 -24.25
N PRO A 631 -4.78 -15.85 -23.45
CA PRO A 631 -3.72 -14.92 -23.84
C PRO A 631 -3.00 -15.42 -25.09
N ASP A 632 -2.65 -14.50 -25.98
CA ASP A 632 -1.90 -14.85 -27.19
C ASP A 632 -0.42 -15.16 -26.91
N GLN A 633 0.26 -15.71 -27.92
CA GLN A 633 1.64 -16.16 -27.79
C GLN A 633 2.60 -15.01 -27.41
N ILE A 634 2.35 -13.79 -27.89
CA ILE A 634 3.16 -12.61 -27.55
C ILE A 634 3.09 -12.32 -26.05
N ILE A 635 1.87 -12.33 -25.48
CA ILE A 635 1.67 -12.13 -24.04
C ILE A 635 2.37 -13.24 -23.26
N LEU A 636 2.22 -14.50 -23.68
CA LEU A 636 2.85 -15.65 -23.01
C LEU A 636 4.38 -15.56 -23.03
N ASP A 637 4.97 -15.09 -24.13
CA ASP A 637 6.42 -14.94 -24.25
C ASP A 637 6.94 -13.74 -23.46
N LEU A 638 6.25 -12.60 -23.49
CA LEU A 638 6.56 -11.45 -22.62
C LEU A 638 6.41 -11.80 -21.15
N PHE A 639 5.39 -12.58 -20.79
CA PHE A 639 5.16 -13.00 -19.41
C PHE A 639 6.24 -13.97 -18.92
N ARG A 640 6.60 -14.97 -19.74
CA ARG A 640 7.71 -15.88 -19.41
C ARG A 640 9.03 -15.13 -19.27
N LYS A 641 9.30 -14.22 -20.21
CA LYS A 641 10.48 -13.34 -20.18
C LYS A 641 10.49 -12.50 -18.90
N PHE A 642 9.36 -11.90 -18.54
CA PHE A 642 9.24 -11.13 -17.31
C PHE A 642 9.58 -11.98 -16.09
N LEU A 643 8.93 -13.14 -15.90
CA LEU A 643 9.08 -14.00 -14.73
C LEU A 643 10.51 -14.54 -14.52
N GLN A 644 11.27 -14.75 -15.59
CA GLN A 644 12.59 -15.40 -15.53
C GLN A 644 13.77 -14.41 -15.53
N GLN A 645 13.49 -13.10 -15.46
CA GLN A 645 14.51 -12.06 -15.57
C GLN A 645 14.57 -11.20 -14.30
N ASN A 646 15.67 -10.47 -14.16
CA ASN A 646 15.83 -9.40 -13.16
C ASN A 646 14.67 -8.40 -13.16
N ALA A 647 13.97 -8.23 -14.30
CA ALA A 647 12.75 -7.43 -14.40
C ALA A 647 11.68 -7.84 -13.38
N PHE A 648 11.55 -9.13 -13.07
CA PHE A 648 10.63 -9.62 -12.06
C PHE A 648 11.06 -9.18 -10.64
N VAL A 649 12.35 -9.28 -10.32
CA VAL A 649 12.88 -8.82 -9.02
C VAL A 649 12.72 -7.31 -8.90
N ALA A 650 13.03 -6.55 -9.95
CA ALA A 650 12.82 -5.10 -10.00
C ALA A 650 11.35 -4.74 -9.75
N TRP A 651 10.40 -5.44 -10.39
CA TRP A 651 8.98 -5.26 -10.12
C TRP A 651 8.60 -5.61 -8.68
N SER A 652 9.09 -6.74 -8.17
CA SER A 652 8.85 -7.17 -6.79
C SER A 652 9.25 -6.06 -5.81
N GLU A 653 10.42 -5.48 -6.00
CA GLU A 653 10.88 -4.39 -5.14
C GLU A 653 10.13 -3.08 -5.40
N ALA A 654 9.81 -2.73 -6.66
CA ALA A 654 9.02 -1.54 -6.96
C ALA A 654 7.61 -1.58 -6.31
N MET A 655 7.04 -2.77 -6.14
CA MET A 655 5.77 -2.94 -5.43
C MET A 655 5.86 -2.62 -3.93
N VAL A 656 7.04 -2.75 -3.31
CA VAL A 656 7.25 -2.33 -1.92
C VAL A 656 7.05 -0.82 -1.79
N ASP A 657 7.60 -0.04 -2.72
CA ASP A 657 7.45 1.42 -2.78
C ASP A 657 6.01 1.83 -3.15
N LEU A 658 5.38 1.14 -4.11
CA LEU A 658 4.10 1.56 -4.69
C LEU A 658 2.88 1.17 -3.84
N ALA A 659 2.95 0.06 -3.10
CA ALA A 659 1.80 -0.46 -2.37
C ALA A 659 1.63 0.19 -0.98
N ASN A 660 2.63 0.87 -0.43
CA ASN A 660 2.67 1.30 0.97
C ASN A 660 2.31 0.16 1.97
N LEU A 661 2.50 -1.09 1.56
CA LEU A 661 2.29 -2.30 2.36
C LEU A 661 3.64 -2.81 2.85
N SER A 662 3.67 -3.50 3.99
CA SER A 662 4.86 -4.22 4.42
C SER A 662 5.21 -5.29 3.38
N ALA A 663 6.45 -5.26 2.89
CA ALA A 663 6.97 -6.36 2.08
C ALA A 663 6.98 -7.66 2.93
N PRO A 664 6.62 -8.83 2.36
CA PRO A 664 6.27 -9.11 0.96
C PRO A 664 4.75 -9.31 0.72
N SER A 665 3.88 -8.54 1.39
CA SER A 665 2.42 -8.76 1.35
C SER A 665 1.81 -8.57 -0.05
N ALA A 666 2.31 -7.61 -0.81
CA ALA A 666 1.85 -7.36 -2.18
C ALA A 666 2.20 -8.53 -3.10
N GLN A 667 3.40 -9.09 -2.95
CA GLN A 667 3.93 -10.21 -3.74
C GLN A 667 3.12 -11.48 -3.47
N VAL A 668 2.81 -11.76 -2.20
CA VAL A 668 1.97 -12.91 -1.81
C VAL A 668 0.55 -12.77 -2.37
N SER A 669 -0.01 -11.55 -2.38
CA SER A 669 -1.34 -11.30 -2.96
C SER A 669 -1.37 -11.56 -4.47
N VAL A 670 -0.32 -11.15 -5.19
CA VAL A 670 -0.20 -11.42 -6.64
C VAL A 670 -0.01 -12.92 -6.91
N ARG A 671 0.78 -13.64 -6.10
CA ARG A 671 0.92 -15.10 -6.21
C ARG A 671 -0.44 -15.78 -6.17
N ALA A 672 -1.26 -15.44 -5.18
CA ALA A 672 -2.59 -16.03 -5.02
C ALA A 672 -3.52 -15.73 -6.21
N ALA A 673 -3.55 -14.48 -6.68
CA ALA A 673 -4.36 -14.09 -7.83
C ALA A 673 -3.96 -14.85 -9.12
N LEU A 674 -2.66 -15.03 -9.35
CA LEU A 674 -2.15 -15.79 -10.49
C LEU A 674 -2.46 -17.29 -10.38
N GLN A 675 -2.32 -17.89 -9.20
CA GLN A 675 -2.69 -19.29 -8.94
C GLN A 675 -4.19 -19.53 -9.17
N GLN A 676 -5.04 -18.58 -8.73
CA GLN A 676 -6.47 -18.66 -8.98
C GLN A 676 -6.80 -18.54 -10.48
N TRP A 677 -6.21 -17.56 -11.17
CA TRP A 677 -6.40 -17.41 -12.62
C TRP A 677 -5.95 -18.66 -13.38
N HIS A 678 -4.78 -19.21 -13.05
CA HIS A 678 -4.23 -20.42 -13.68
C HIS A 678 -5.14 -21.64 -13.53
N SER A 679 -5.71 -21.84 -12.34
CA SER A 679 -6.57 -22.99 -12.04
C SER A 679 -8.01 -22.83 -12.56
N GLN A 680 -8.59 -21.63 -12.47
CA GLN A 680 -10.02 -21.40 -12.71
C GLN A 680 -10.35 -20.79 -14.08
N SER A 681 -9.54 -19.84 -14.55
CA SER A 681 -9.89 -18.98 -15.72
C SER A 681 -9.06 -19.27 -16.96
N LEU A 682 -7.78 -19.66 -16.79
CA LEU A 682 -6.88 -19.96 -17.89
C LEU A 682 -7.27 -21.27 -18.58
N GLU A 683 -7.31 -21.22 -19.91
CA GLU A 683 -7.64 -22.37 -20.74
C GLU A 683 -6.72 -23.56 -20.43
N PRO A 684 -7.25 -24.78 -20.15
CA PRO A 684 -6.46 -25.91 -19.67
C PRO A 684 -5.23 -26.27 -20.52
N ARG A 685 -5.30 -26.09 -21.84
CA ARG A 685 -4.19 -26.36 -22.77
C ARG A 685 -3.00 -25.39 -22.63
N LEU A 686 -3.22 -24.20 -22.04
CA LEU A 686 -2.20 -23.18 -21.85
C LEU A 686 -1.51 -23.29 -20.49
N ARG A 687 -2.13 -23.94 -19.50
CA ARG A 687 -1.60 -24.07 -18.12
C ARG A 687 -0.15 -24.57 -18.07
N PRO A 688 0.27 -25.60 -18.84
CA PRO A 688 1.67 -26.06 -18.82
C PRO A 688 2.67 -25.05 -19.38
N LYS A 689 2.22 -24.03 -20.13
CA LYS A 689 3.08 -22.99 -20.72
C LYS A 689 3.34 -21.82 -19.76
N VAL A 690 2.70 -21.83 -18.58
CA VAL A 690 2.73 -20.75 -17.58
C VAL A 690 3.34 -21.29 -16.28
N PRO A 691 4.65 -21.08 -16.03
CA PRO A 691 5.32 -21.60 -14.85
C PRO A 691 5.06 -20.71 -13.64
N LEU A 692 4.22 -21.15 -12.70
CA LEU A 692 3.91 -20.42 -11.46
C LEU A 692 4.48 -21.07 -10.19
N ASP A 693 5.04 -22.27 -10.27
CA ASP A 693 5.41 -23.04 -9.07
C ASP A 693 6.67 -22.49 -8.38
N SER A 694 7.58 -21.88 -9.14
CA SER A 694 8.91 -21.47 -8.67
C SER A 694 9.34 -20.08 -9.14
N TYR A 695 8.46 -19.29 -9.77
CA TYR A 695 8.84 -18.03 -10.43
C TYR A 695 9.53 -17.04 -9.48
N PHE A 696 9.06 -16.92 -8.24
CA PHE A 696 9.66 -16.03 -7.25
C PHE A 696 11.05 -16.54 -6.82
N LEU A 697 11.19 -17.85 -6.61
CA LEU A 697 12.45 -18.49 -6.25
C LEU A 697 13.50 -18.36 -7.37
N GLU A 698 13.15 -18.80 -8.58
CA GLU A 698 14.06 -18.85 -9.72
C GLU A 698 14.59 -17.47 -10.09
N ALA A 699 13.74 -16.44 -10.11
CA ALA A 699 14.16 -15.08 -10.44
C ALA A 699 15.18 -14.51 -9.44
N HIS A 700 14.97 -14.74 -8.14
CA HIS A 700 15.89 -14.23 -7.11
C HIS A 700 17.18 -15.04 -7.03
N LEU A 701 17.13 -16.36 -7.24
CA LEU A 701 18.35 -17.18 -7.30
C LEU A 701 19.18 -16.86 -8.55
N ALA A 702 18.55 -16.64 -9.71
CA ALA A 702 19.24 -16.22 -10.91
C ALA A 702 19.95 -14.87 -10.72
N LEU A 703 19.28 -13.88 -10.10
CA LEU A 703 19.91 -12.61 -9.75
C LEU A 703 21.06 -12.80 -8.74
N ARG A 704 20.91 -13.69 -7.75
CA ARG A 704 21.98 -14.00 -6.78
C ARG A 704 23.22 -14.55 -7.48
N ASP A 705 23.04 -15.49 -8.40
CA ASP A 705 24.14 -16.09 -9.16
C ASP A 705 24.81 -15.04 -10.08
N GLU A 706 24.02 -14.22 -10.77
CA GLU A 706 24.54 -13.13 -11.61
C GLU A 706 25.34 -12.10 -10.80
N LEU A 707 24.86 -11.72 -9.61
CA LEU A 707 25.55 -10.82 -8.71
C LEU A 707 26.86 -11.42 -8.19
N ALA A 708 26.89 -12.72 -7.92
CA ALA A 708 28.11 -13.40 -7.44
C ALA A 708 29.21 -13.40 -8.50
N GLU A 709 28.85 -13.40 -9.78
CA GLU A 709 29.80 -13.35 -10.89
C GLU A 709 30.21 -11.92 -11.27
N GLN A 710 29.27 -10.98 -11.30
CA GLN A 710 29.48 -9.65 -11.90
C GLN A 710 29.71 -8.51 -10.91
N ALA A 711 29.21 -8.61 -9.68
CA ALA A 711 29.25 -7.50 -8.73
C ALA A 711 30.57 -7.49 -7.94
N HIS A 712 31.21 -6.32 -7.81
CA HIS A 712 32.42 -6.19 -7.00
C HIS A 712 32.14 -6.26 -5.49
N SER A 713 30.90 -5.97 -5.09
CA SER A 713 30.50 -5.96 -3.69
C SER A 713 29.97 -7.32 -3.26
N ALA A 714 30.70 -7.97 -2.35
CA ALA A 714 30.42 -9.33 -1.90
C ALA A 714 29.09 -9.48 -1.14
N VAL A 715 28.49 -8.39 -0.65
CA VAL A 715 27.19 -8.43 0.05
C VAL A 715 25.99 -8.43 -0.89
N LEU A 716 26.13 -7.94 -2.14
CA LEU A 716 25.01 -7.85 -3.07
C LEU A 716 24.37 -9.21 -3.41
N PRO A 717 25.13 -10.30 -3.62
CA PRO A 717 24.55 -11.64 -3.82
C PRO A 717 23.69 -12.13 -2.65
N VAL A 718 23.85 -11.57 -1.45
CA VAL A 718 23.09 -11.97 -0.26
C VAL A 718 21.68 -11.37 -0.26
N LEU A 719 21.47 -10.22 -0.93
CA LEU A 719 20.21 -9.48 -0.86
C LEU A 719 19.00 -10.23 -1.46
N PRO A 720 19.10 -10.91 -2.62
CA PRO A 720 17.99 -11.71 -3.12
C PRO A 720 17.60 -12.85 -2.16
N LEU A 721 18.56 -13.44 -1.45
CA LEU A 721 18.31 -14.48 -0.45
C LEU A 721 17.56 -13.92 0.77
N ALA A 722 17.89 -12.70 1.20
CA ALA A 722 17.15 -12.03 2.28
C ALA A 722 15.67 -11.83 1.92
N ARG A 723 15.39 -11.41 0.68
CA ARG A 723 14.01 -11.27 0.21
C ARG A 723 13.28 -12.62 0.11
N LEU A 724 13.97 -13.68 -0.33
CA LEU A 724 13.41 -15.03 -0.34
C LEU A 724 13.07 -15.54 1.07
N GLY A 725 13.95 -15.28 2.04
CA GLY A 725 13.72 -15.61 3.45
C GLY A 725 12.46 -14.96 4.00
N GLU A 726 12.24 -13.67 3.71
CA GLU A 726 11.01 -12.96 4.09
C GLU A 726 9.78 -13.46 3.35
N PHE A 727 9.88 -13.71 2.04
CA PHE A 727 8.77 -14.17 1.21
C PHE A 727 8.20 -15.50 1.70
N TYR A 728 9.06 -16.50 1.94
CA TYR A 728 8.62 -17.80 2.40
C TYR A 728 8.23 -17.83 3.88
N ASN A 729 8.77 -16.92 4.70
CA ASN A 729 8.33 -16.77 6.09
C ASN A 729 6.94 -16.12 6.23
N VAL A 730 6.48 -15.38 5.23
CA VAL A 730 5.14 -14.75 5.26
C VAL A 730 4.14 -15.50 4.39
N GLY A 731 4.57 -16.00 3.23
CA GLY A 731 3.73 -16.59 2.20
C GLY A 731 3.98 -18.07 1.91
N GLY A 732 4.72 -18.78 2.77
CA GLY A 732 4.92 -20.23 2.67
C GLY A 732 3.63 -20.99 2.94
N GLU A 733 3.27 -21.91 2.04
CA GLU A 733 2.05 -22.72 2.14
C GLU A 733 2.32 -24.19 2.50
N THR A 734 3.58 -24.66 2.40
CA THR A 734 3.97 -26.04 2.72
C THR A 734 5.19 -26.08 3.65
N VAL A 735 5.38 -27.19 4.37
CA VAL A 735 6.52 -27.39 5.28
C VAL A 735 7.85 -27.18 4.56
N GLU A 736 7.95 -27.61 3.30
CA GLU A 736 9.14 -27.44 2.46
C GLU A 736 9.41 -25.96 2.17
N GLU A 737 8.37 -25.16 1.90
CA GLU A 737 8.52 -23.71 1.70
C GLU A 737 8.96 -22.99 2.97
N TRP A 738 8.40 -23.37 4.13
CA TRP A 738 8.86 -22.84 5.43
C TRP A 738 10.33 -23.21 5.71
N GLU A 739 10.75 -24.42 5.35
CA GLU A 739 12.15 -24.85 5.46
C GLU A 739 13.09 -24.05 4.57
N LEU A 740 12.65 -23.71 3.34
CA LEU A 740 13.39 -22.81 2.45
C LEU A 740 13.58 -21.43 3.09
N GLY A 741 12.53 -20.86 3.67
CA GLY A 741 12.61 -19.58 4.38
C GLY A 741 13.65 -19.59 5.50
N TYR A 742 13.69 -20.68 6.30
CA TYR A 742 14.70 -20.89 7.33
C TYR A 742 16.13 -20.97 6.75
N ARG A 743 16.33 -21.81 5.72
CA ARG A 743 17.63 -22.00 5.08
C ARG A 743 18.19 -20.68 4.51
N PHE A 744 17.35 -19.88 3.86
CA PHE A 744 17.77 -18.58 3.34
C PHE A 744 18.18 -17.60 4.44
N LYS A 745 17.52 -17.62 5.61
CA LYS A 745 17.95 -16.80 6.76
C LYS A 745 19.35 -17.21 7.27
N GLU A 746 19.66 -18.51 7.30
CA GLU A 746 21.01 -19.00 7.66
C GLU A 746 22.08 -18.55 6.64
N GLU A 747 21.78 -18.68 5.35
CA GLU A 747 22.66 -18.21 4.26
C GLU A 747 22.88 -16.69 4.35
N VAL A 748 21.83 -15.92 4.66
CA VAL A 748 21.90 -14.45 4.80
C VAL A 748 22.75 -14.03 5.99
N VAL A 749 22.57 -14.65 7.15
CA VAL A 749 23.41 -14.38 8.33
C VAL A 749 24.87 -14.67 8.02
N SER A 750 25.16 -15.83 7.41
CA SER A 750 26.53 -16.22 7.05
C SER A 750 27.15 -15.23 6.04
N GLY A 751 26.38 -14.82 5.04
CA GLY A 751 26.79 -13.84 4.03
C GLY A 751 27.06 -12.45 4.63
N TYR A 752 26.17 -11.94 5.48
CA TYR A 752 26.34 -10.65 6.15
C TYR A 752 27.51 -10.66 7.15
N GLU A 753 27.71 -11.75 7.91
CA GLU A 753 28.88 -11.87 8.79
C GLU A 753 30.19 -11.85 8.02
N ALA A 754 30.26 -12.52 6.87
CA ALA A 754 31.45 -12.56 6.03
C ALA A 754 31.76 -11.22 5.35
N THR A 755 30.74 -10.41 5.05
CA THR A 755 30.86 -9.22 4.19
C THR A 755 30.77 -7.90 4.95
N LEU A 756 29.76 -7.73 5.80
CA LEU A 756 29.54 -6.53 6.61
C LEU A 756 30.18 -6.65 8.01
N GLY A 757 30.47 -7.88 8.43
CA GLY A 757 31.03 -8.19 9.74
C GLY A 757 29.95 -8.45 10.80
N LYS A 758 30.34 -9.18 11.85
CA LYS A 758 29.45 -9.67 12.92
C LYS A 758 28.79 -8.57 13.76
N ARG A 759 29.35 -7.36 13.76
CA ARG A 759 28.86 -6.21 14.55
C ARG A 759 28.05 -5.21 13.72
N ASN A 760 27.95 -5.39 12.40
CA ASN A 760 27.13 -4.50 11.60
C ASN A 760 25.65 -4.63 12.00
N ARG A 761 24.94 -3.50 12.02
CA ARG A 761 23.54 -3.40 12.42
C ARG A 761 22.63 -4.39 11.67
N PHE A 762 22.80 -4.51 10.35
CA PHE A 762 21.98 -5.39 9.50
C PHE A 762 22.31 -6.86 9.73
N THR A 763 23.58 -7.20 9.95
CA THR A 763 23.98 -8.55 10.38
C THR A 763 23.30 -8.95 11.68
N LEU A 764 23.28 -8.05 12.68
CA LEU A 764 22.65 -8.29 13.97
C LEU A 764 21.11 -8.43 13.85
N ASN A 765 20.48 -7.66 12.97
CA ASN A 765 19.03 -7.80 12.70
C ASN A 765 18.69 -9.11 11.97
N ALA A 766 19.54 -9.54 11.03
CA ALA A 766 19.41 -10.84 10.38
C ALA A 766 19.57 -11.99 11.38
N ARG A 767 20.54 -11.91 12.30
CA ARG A 767 20.73 -12.88 13.39
C ARG A 767 19.50 -12.94 14.30
N THR A 768 18.94 -11.80 14.69
CA THR A 768 17.69 -11.73 15.46
C THR A 768 16.56 -12.47 14.74
N SER A 769 16.40 -12.20 13.45
CA SER A 769 15.37 -12.82 12.60
C SER A 769 15.56 -14.33 12.41
N LEU A 770 16.80 -14.82 12.46
CA LEU A 770 17.14 -16.25 12.44
C LEU A 770 16.84 -16.92 13.79
N TYR A 771 17.25 -16.32 14.90
CA TYR A 771 16.98 -16.87 16.24
C TYR A 771 15.49 -16.88 16.59
N GLN A 772 14.69 -16.01 15.99
CA GLN A 772 13.23 -16.14 16.04
C GLN A 772 12.76 -17.51 15.52
N GLU A 773 13.35 -18.03 14.44
CA GLU A 773 12.97 -19.32 13.87
C GLU A 773 13.42 -20.51 14.73
N TYR A 774 14.49 -20.33 15.51
CA TYR A 774 14.98 -21.37 16.42
C TYR A 774 13.94 -21.73 17.48
N LEU A 775 13.09 -20.77 17.86
CA LEU A 775 11.97 -21.03 18.75
C LEU A 775 11.03 -22.09 18.14
N TRP A 776 10.74 -22.03 16.83
CA TRP A 776 9.84 -22.98 16.15
C TRP A 776 10.47 -24.37 16.00
N LYS A 777 11.80 -24.40 15.90
CA LYS A 777 12.60 -25.63 15.83
C LYS A 777 12.89 -26.25 17.20
N MET A 778 12.34 -25.71 18.29
CA MET A 778 12.62 -26.11 19.67
C MET A 778 14.11 -26.03 20.06
N ARG A 779 14.87 -25.13 19.43
CA ARG A 779 16.29 -24.82 19.72
C ARG A 779 16.39 -23.59 20.64
N MET A 780 15.65 -23.63 21.75
CA MET A 780 15.41 -22.45 22.61
C MET A 780 16.65 -21.98 23.36
N ASP A 781 17.51 -22.88 23.84
CA ASP A 781 18.76 -22.50 24.50
C ASP A 781 19.70 -21.74 23.54
N GLU A 782 19.89 -22.28 22.33
CA GLU A 782 20.68 -21.63 21.28
C GLU A 782 20.10 -20.27 20.88
N ALA A 783 18.77 -20.17 20.81
CA ALA A 783 18.08 -18.91 20.56
C ALA A 783 18.35 -17.90 21.69
N ARG A 784 18.29 -18.32 22.95
CA ARG A 784 18.53 -17.45 24.12
C ARG A 784 19.95 -16.92 24.12
N GLU A 785 20.95 -17.80 24.02
CA GLU A 785 22.36 -17.42 24.01
C GLU A 785 22.67 -16.47 22.84
N GLY A 786 22.16 -16.82 21.65
CA GLY A 786 22.31 -16.01 20.44
C GLY A 786 21.67 -14.63 20.54
N LEU A 787 20.42 -14.54 21.00
CA LEU A 787 19.70 -13.27 21.17
C LEU A 787 20.34 -12.41 22.27
N TYR A 788 20.83 -13.01 23.35
CA TYR A 788 21.57 -12.29 24.38
C TYR A 788 22.87 -11.68 23.82
N GLU A 789 23.63 -12.45 23.05
CA GLU A 789 24.84 -11.94 22.39
C GLU A 789 24.50 -10.79 21.41
N VAL A 790 23.47 -10.97 20.58
CA VAL A 790 23.03 -9.94 19.63
C VAL A 790 22.59 -8.67 20.34
N ALA A 791 21.78 -8.77 21.40
CA ALA A 791 21.31 -7.62 22.17
C ALA A 791 22.49 -6.86 22.80
N ARG A 792 23.48 -7.58 23.37
CA ARG A 792 24.71 -6.97 23.89
C ARG A 792 25.46 -6.20 22.79
N LEU A 793 25.63 -6.82 21.61
CA LEU A 793 26.35 -6.21 20.49
C LEU A 793 25.60 -5.00 19.91
N GLN A 794 24.27 -5.05 19.79
CA GLN A 794 23.45 -3.93 19.34
C GLN A 794 23.54 -2.75 20.32
N LEU A 795 23.49 -3.03 21.62
CA LEU A 795 23.64 -2.00 22.66
C LEU A 795 25.02 -1.34 22.60
N GLU A 796 26.09 -2.12 22.39
CA GLU A 796 27.45 -1.59 22.24
C GLU A 796 27.66 -0.78 20.95
N ALA A 797 27.04 -1.21 19.84
CA ALA A 797 27.26 -0.62 18.52
C ALA A 797 26.39 0.62 18.25
N VAL A 798 25.13 0.58 18.68
CA VAL A 798 24.10 1.56 18.29
C VAL A 798 23.46 2.25 19.51
N GLY A 799 23.62 1.68 20.71
CA GLY A 799 22.99 2.21 21.92
C GLY A 799 21.49 1.97 21.95
N THR A 800 20.75 2.91 22.54
CA THR A 800 19.31 2.80 22.81
C THR A 800 18.45 3.68 21.91
N GLU A 801 19.01 4.28 20.86
CA GLU A 801 18.28 5.25 20.03
C GLU A 801 17.53 4.62 18.84
N LEU A 802 17.75 3.34 18.57
CA LEU A 802 17.06 2.59 17.51
C LEU A 802 16.23 1.44 18.09
N PRO A 803 15.14 1.02 17.40
CA PRO A 803 14.24 -0.01 17.91
C PRO A 803 14.87 -1.41 17.92
N ASP A 804 15.91 -1.64 17.11
CA ASP A 804 16.57 -2.93 16.88
C ASP A 804 16.91 -3.68 18.19
N TYR A 805 17.59 -3.01 19.12
CA TYR A 805 17.95 -3.58 20.44
C TYR A 805 16.72 -4.07 21.20
N TYR A 806 15.67 -3.24 21.24
CA TYR A 806 14.45 -3.57 21.97
C TYR A 806 13.61 -4.65 21.28
N ILE A 807 13.65 -4.74 19.95
CA ILE A 807 13.06 -5.86 19.20
C ILE A 807 13.78 -7.17 19.54
N THR A 808 15.11 -7.18 19.61
CA THR A 808 15.88 -8.35 20.04
C THR A 808 15.55 -8.75 21.47
N LEU A 809 15.42 -7.77 22.39
CA LEU A 809 14.99 -8.04 23.76
C LEU A 809 13.58 -8.62 23.84
N PHE A 810 12.66 -8.22 22.96
CA PHE A 810 11.33 -8.85 22.90
C PHE A 810 11.45 -10.35 22.63
N TYR A 811 12.20 -10.73 21.60
CA TYR A 811 12.40 -12.15 21.27
C TYR A 811 13.19 -12.90 22.35
N LEU A 812 14.21 -12.27 22.95
CA LEU A 812 14.95 -12.85 24.07
C LEU A 812 14.01 -13.14 25.25
N GLY A 813 13.19 -12.17 25.63
CA GLY A 813 12.24 -12.31 26.73
C GLY A 813 11.14 -13.34 26.44
N ALA A 814 10.69 -13.45 25.19
CA ALA A 814 9.78 -14.51 24.77
C ALA A 814 10.43 -15.90 24.90
N VAL A 815 11.68 -16.07 24.45
CA VAL A 815 12.44 -17.32 24.61
C VAL A 815 12.64 -17.65 26.10
N GLU A 816 13.01 -16.65 26.93
CA GLU A 816 13.15 -16.83 28.38
C GLU A 816 11.84 -17.29 29.04
N PHE A 817 10.69 -16.78 28.58
CA PHE A 817 9.38 -17.25 29.01
C PHE A 817 9.17 -18.73 28.66
N HIS A 818 9.46 -19.12 27.41
CA HIS A 818 9.34 -20.52 26.97
C HIS A 818 10.29 -21.46 27.71
N LEU A 819 11.47 -20.97 28.12
CA LEU A 819 12.41 -21.70 28.97
C LEU A 819 12.02 -21.70 30.46
N THR A 820 10.85 -21.16 30.82
CA THR A 820 10.32 -21.03 32.20
C THR A 820 11.09 -20.10 33.13
N MET A 821 11.93 -19.24 32.57
CA MET A 821 12.68 -18.21 33.29
C MET A 821 11.82 -16.95 33.47
N PHE A 822 10.65 -17.10 34.12
CA PHE A 822 9.60 -16.06 34.13
C PHE A 822 10.07 -14.71 34.71
N LYS A 823 10.93 -14.73 35.73
CA LYS A 823 11.48 -13.50 36.33
C LYS A 823 12.38 -12.75 35.34
N ASP A 824 13.27 -13.47 34.67
CA ASP A 824 14.20 -12.91 33.68
C ASP A 824 13.40 -12.38 32.48
N ALA A 825 12.49 -13.20 31.93
CA ALA A 825 11.59 -12.85 30.86
C ALA A 825 10.86 -11.52 31.16
N ARG A 826 10.27 -11.40 32.34
CA ARG A 826 9.55 -10.19 32.75
C ARG A 826 10.44 -8.95 32.80
N GLN A 827 11.68 -9.07 33.26
CA GLN A 827 12.64 -7.96 33.30
C GLN A 827 13.10 -7.55 31.89
N THR A 828 13.44 -8.54 31.05
CA THR A 828 13.85 -8.35 29.66
C THR A 828 12.73 -7.71 28.83
N LEU A 829 11.50 -8.25 28.92
CA LEU A 829 10.34 -7.76 28.20
C LEU A 829 9.91 -6.36 28.66
N LYS A 830 10.04 -6.05 29.96
CA LYS A 830 9.77 -4.68 30.44
C LYS A 830 10.71 -3.67 29.79
N THR A 831 12.00 -3.99 29.74
CA THR A 831 13.00 -3.15 29.08
C THR A 831 12.69 -2.98 27.58
N SER A 832 12.27 -4.06 26.92
CA SER A 832 11.80 -4.03 25.53
C SER A 832 10.58 -3.12 25.34
N ALA A 833 9.51 -3.33 26.11
CA ALA A 833 8.27 -2.59 26.02
C ALA A 833 8.50 -1.08 26.23
N ASP A 834 9.18 -0.70 27.31
CA ASP A 834 9.44 0.71 27.64
C ASP A 834 10.26 1.41 26.53
N GLY A 835 11.25 0.72 25.96
CA GLY A 835 12.04 1.23 24.84
C GLY A 835 11.25 1.39 23.55
N LEU A 836 10.46 0.37 23.17
CA LEU A 836 9.64 0.42 21.96
C LEU A 836 8.55 1.50 22.04
N LYS A 837 7.91 1.67 23.20
CA LYS A 837 6.94 2.76 23.41
C LYS A 837 7.57 4.13 23.26
N ARG A 838 8.77 4.32 23.83
CA ARG A 838 9.52 5.58 23.72
C ARG A 838 9.84 5.93 22.26
N LEU A 839 10.23 4.94 21.45
CA LEU A 839 10.70 5.16 20.08
C LEU A 839 9.58 5.13 19.02
N LEU A 840 8.59 4.26 19.19
CA LEU A 840 7.57 3.94 18.17
C LEU A 840 6.13 4.26 18.61
N GLY A 841 5.93 4.71 19.86
CA GLY A 841 4.63 5.05 20.42
C GLY A 841 3.96 3.92 21.21
N ASP A 842 2.98 4.28 22.06
CA ASP A 842 2.36 3.38 23.05
C ASP A 842 1.42 2.32 22.43
N VAL A 843 1.03 2.49 21.16
CA VAL A 843 0.17 1.55 20.40
C VAL A 843 0.95 0.75 19.37
N ASN A 844 2.28 0.71 19.46
CA ASN A 844 3.10 -0.12 18.59
C ASN A 844 2.85 -1.62 18.86
N SER A 845 2.64 -2.40 17.80
CA SER A 845 2.27 -3.82 17.93
C SER A 845 3.30 -4.66 18.69
N LYS A 846 4.61 -4.39 18.54
CA LYS A 846 5.67 -5.11 19.25
C LYS A 846 5.74 -4.73 20.72
N ALA A 847 5.48 -3.47 21.06
CA ALA A 847 5.36 -3.05 22.46
C ALA A 847 4.20 -3.75 23.17
N ILE A 848 3.03 -3.82 22.51
CA ILE A 848 1.85 -4.52 23.04
C ILE A 848 2.13 -6.02 23.22
N GLN A 849 2.81 -6.66 22.26
CA GLN A 849 3.21 -8.06 22.40
C GLN A 849 4.17 -8.27 23.57
N ALA A 850 5.14 -7.35 23.79
CA ALA A 850 6.03 -7.44 24.94
C ALA A 850 5.27 -7.36 26.27
N GLU A 851 4.29 -6.45 26.40
CA GLU A 851 3.44 -6.32 27.58
C GLU A 851 2.55 -7.55 27.80
N LEU A 852 2.01 -8.12 26.72
CA LEU A 852 1.24 -9.36 26.80
C LEU A 852 2.08 -10.51 27.38
N PHE A 853 3.33 -10.67 26.95
CA PHE A 853 4.24 -11.67 27.51
C PHE A 853 4.68 -11.35 28.95
N ILE A 854 4.78 -10.06 29.34
CA ILE A 854 4.94 -9.67 30.76
C ILE A 854 3.76 -10.20 31.58
N GLY A 855 2.54 -10.06 31.06
CA GLY A 855 1.35 -10.62 31.67
C GLY A 855 1.44 -12.14 31.80
N TYR A 856 1.86 -12.86 30.76
CA TYR A 856 2.02 -14.32 30.83
C TYR A 856 3.03 -14.73 31.91
N ALA A 857 4.15 -14.01 32.02
CA ALA A 857 5.14 -14.25 33.07
C ALA A 857 4.57 -13.97 34.47
N LEU A 858 3.77 -12.90 34.64
CA LEU A 858 3.09 -12.60 35.91
C LEU A 858 2.08 -13.70 36.29
N GLU A 859 1.33 -14.21 35.33
CA GLU A 859 0.40 -15.33 35.53
C GLU A 859 1.14 -16.60 35.97
N ALA A 860 2.25 -16.93 35.30
CA ALA A 860 3.09 -18.09 35.63
C ALA A 860 3.85 -17.94 36.97
N GLU A 861 4.04 -16.72 37.46
CA GLU A 861 4.53 -16.42 38.82
C GLU A 861 3.40 -16.47 39.89
N GLY A 862 2.14 -16.75 39.50
CA GLY A 862 0.99 -16.73 40.41
C GLY A 862 0.50 -15.33 40.80
N ARG A 863 0.99 -14.27 40.13
CA ARG A 863 0.61 -12.86 40.41
C ARG A 863 -0.63 -12.45 39.61
N LEU A 864 -1.70 -13.23 39.77
CA LEU A 864 -2.90 -13.19 38.91
C LEU A 864 -3.56 -11.81 38.84
N SER A 865 -3.70 -11.09 39.96
CA SER A 865 -4.35 -9.77 39.97
C SER A 865 -3.55 -8.71 39.19
N MET A 866 -2.21 -8.82 39.19
CA MET A 866 -1.37 -7.91 38.41
C MET A 866 -1.40 -8.24 36.91
N ALA A 867 -1.44 -9.54 36.58
CA ALA A 867 -1.59 -9.98 35.19
C ALA A 867 -2.95 -9.52 34.62
N ALA A 868 -4.04 -9.73 35.34
CA ALA A 868 -5.38 -9.31 34.94
C ALA A 868 -5.48 -7.79 34.69
N ALA A 869 -4.94 -6.98 35.61
CA ALA A 869 -4.92 -5.52 35.44
C ALA A 869 -4.11 -5.08 34.21
N LEU A 870 -2.98 -5.73 33.94
CA LEU A 870 -2.18 -5.45 32.74
C LEU A 870 -2.92 -5.84 31.46
N TYR A 871 -3.59 -7.00 31.44
CA TYR A 871 -4.39 -7.43 30.29
C TYR A 871 -5.55 -6.46 29.99
N GLU A 872 -6.22 -5.96 31.02
CA GLU A 872 -7.26 -4.96 30.87
C GLU A 872 -6.71 -3.63 30.32
N GLU A 873 -5.55 -3.19 30.81
CA GLU A 873 -4.86 -1.99 30.31
C GLU A 873 -4.52 -2.11 28.82
N ILE A 874 -3.86 -3.20 28.40
CA ILE A 874 -3.47 -3.40 27.00
C ILE A 874 -4.69 -3.62 26.10
N TRP A 875 -5.76 -4.26 26.58
CA TRP A 875 -7.03 -4.41 25.85
C TRP A 875 -7.63 -3.04 25.51
N ASN A 876 -7.74 -2.17 26.51
CA ASN A 876 -8.33 -0.84 26.35
C ASN A 876 -7.52 0.04 25.39
N LYS A 877 -6.18 -0.05 25.42
CA LYS A 877 -5.30 0.69 24.51
C LYS A 877 -5.32 0.14 23.09
N TRP A 878 -5.20 -1.17 22.92
CA TRP A 878 -5.00 -1.81 21.62
C TRP A 878 -6.28 -1.86 20.78
N THR A 879 -7.44 -2.11 21.39
CA THR A 879 -8.68 -2.36 20.63
C THR A 879 -9.18 -1.15 19.85
N GLY A 880 -8.86 0.07 20.28
CA GLY A 880 -9.15 1.30 19.52
C GLY A 880 -8.35 1.43 18.22
N VAL A 881 -7.25 0.67 18.08
CA VAL A 881 -6.35 0.68 16.91
C VAL A 881 -6.47 -0.62 16.11
N GLY A 882 -6.25 -1.75 16.76
CA GLY A 882 -6.24 -3.07 16.13
C GLY A 882 -7.62 -3.69 15.94
N GLY A 883 -8.68 -3.08 16.50
CA GLY A 883 -10.03 -3.65 16.54
C GLY A 883 -10.17 -4.75 17.60
N ARG A 884 -11.42 -5.09 17.94
CA ARG A 884 -11.73 -6.14 18.95
C ARG A 884 -11.46 -7.55 18.44
N ALA A 885 -11.54 -7.75 17.13
CA ALA A 885 -11.44 -9.03 16.45
C ALA A 885 -10.13 -9.17 15.64
N ASN A 886 -9.00 -8.95 16.30
CA ASN A 886 -7.67 -9.11 15.72
C ASN A 886 -6.87 -10.14 16.50
N GLY A 887 -5.90 -10.80 15.85
CA GLY A 887 -5.07 -11.82 16.48
C GLY A 887 -4.49 -11.41 17.83
N ILE A 888 -3.94 -10.19 17.96
CA ILE A 888 -3.40 -9.70 19.24
C ILE A 888 -4.51 -9.48 20.27
N SER A 889 -5.65 -8.90 19.86
CA SER A 889 -6.81 -8.65 20.72
C SER A 889 -7.35 -9.95 21.32
N LEU A 890 -7.49 -10.99 20.51
CA LEU A 890 -7.94 -12.30 20.97
C LEU A 890 -6.89 -13.03 21.81
N MET A 891 -5.60 -12.71 21.69
CA MET A 891 -4.58 -13.17 22.64
C MET A 891 -4.78 -12.55 24.01
N ILE A 892 -4.98 -11.23 24.06
CA ILE A 892 -5.24 -10.52 25.31
C ILE A 892 -6.49 -11.08 26.01
N GLN A 893 -7.59 -11.28 25.29
CA GLN A 893 -8.83 -11.82 25.88
C GLN A 893 -8.69 -13.25 26.41
N THR A 894 -8.06 -14.16 25.65
CA THR A 894 -7.84 -15.52 26.16
C THR A 894 -7.00 -15.49 27.44
N ALA A 895 -6.03 -14.57 27.54
CA ALA A 895 -5.14 -14.47 28.69
C ALA A 895 -5.88 -13.94 29.91
N GLN A 896 -6.69 -12.91 29.69
CA GLN A 896 -7.56 -12.32 30.69
C GLN A 896 -8.58 -13.34 31.21
N GLY A 897 -9.18 -14.13 30.31
CA GLY A 897 -10.10 -15.21 30.67
C GLY A 897 -9.43 -16.30 31.51
N SER A 898 -8.22 -16.73 31.14
CA SER A 898 -7.40 -17.66 31.94
C SER A 898 -7.14 -17.10 33.35
N CYS A 899 -6.72 -15.84 33.46
CA CYS A 899 -6.47 -15.18 34.74
C CYS A 899 -7.73 -15.06 35.62
N TYR A 900 -8.89 -14.69 35.05
CA TYR A 900 -10.13 -14.62 35.81
C TYR A 900 -10.62 -15.98 36.28
N ARG A 901 -10.48 -17.03 35.45
CA ARG A 901 -10.76 -18.42 35.85
C ARG A 901 -9.92 -18.79 37.07
N LYS A 902 -8.61 -18.51 37.02
CA LYS A 902 -7.69 -18.80 38.12
C LYS A 902 -7.98 -18.01 39.42
N GLN A 903 -8.69 -16.89 39.31
CA GLN A 903 -9.14 -16.10 40.47
C GLN A 903 -10.54 -16.50 40.97
N GLY A 904 -11.22 -17.46 40.32
CA GLY A 904 -12.58 -17.88 40.66
C GLY A 904 -13.68 -16.98 40.09
N HIS A 905 -13.34 -16.01 39.23
CA HIS A 905 -14.30 -15.17 38.51
C HIS A 905 -14.83 -15.92 37.27
N LEU A 906 -15.52 -17.03 37.49
CA LEU A 906 -15.88 -17.99 36.45
C LEU A 906 -16.84 -17.41 35.38
N ASP A 907 -17.79 -16.56 35.78
CA ASP A 907 -18.73 -15.92 34.85
C ASP A 907 -17.99 -15.03 33.83
N THR A 908 -17.13 -14.12 34.33
CA THR A 908 -16.31 -13.25 33.46
C THR A 908 -15.36 -14.06 32.58
N ALA A 909 -14.78 -15.13 33.12
CA ALA A 909 -13.91 -16.02 32.36
C ALA A 909 -14.68 -16.72 31.23
N GLN A 910 -15.94 -17.11 31.49
CA GLN A 910 -16.79 -17.77 30.50
C GLN A 910 -17.09 -16.86 29.32
N ASP A 911 -17.43 -15.60 29.57
CA ASP A 911 -17.68 -14.62 28.50
C ASP A 911 -16.44 -14.43 27.63
N LEU A 912 -15.28 -14.20 28.26
CA LEU A 912 -14.03 -13.93 27.54
C LEU A 912 -13.50 -15.13 26.75
N LEU A 913 -13.49 -16.33 27.35
CA LEU A 913 -12.97 -17.54 26.71
C LEU A 913 -13.92 -18.05 25.62
N SER A 914 -15.24 -17.96 25.83
CA SER A 914 -16.22 -18.34 24.80
C SER A 914 -16.15 -17.41 23.60
N HIS A 915 -16.06 -16.10 23.83
CA HIS A 915 -15.85 -15.12 22.77
C HIS A 915 -14.54 -15.40 22.03
N SER A 916 -13.42 -15.52 22.74
CA SER A 916 -12.12 -15.70 22.09
C SER A 916 -12.02 -17.02 21.29
N TRP A 917 -12.50 -18.15 21.83
CA TRP A 917 -12.56 -19.42 21.10
C TRP A 917 -13.33 -19.29 19.79
N THR A 918 -14.50 -18.67 19.88
CA THR A 918 -15.38 -18.42 18.76
C THR A 918 -14.64 -17.57 17.73
N GLU A 919 -14.22 -16.37 18.10
CA GLU A 919 -13.61 -15.43 17.16
C GLU A 919 -12.27 -15.89 16.58
N ARG A 920 -11.53 -16.77 17.25
CA ARG A 920 -10.27 -17.34 16.73
C ARG A 920 -10.46 -18.47 15.75
N LYS A 921 -11.40 -19.40 16.00
CA LYS A 921 -11.82 -20.39 14.99
C LYS A 921 -12.25 -19.72 13.72
N HIS A 922 -12.83 -18.58 13.93
CA HIS A 922 -13.22 -17.71 12.91
C HIS A 922 -11.95 -17.13 12.23
N LEU A 923 -11.18 -16.26 12.86
CA LEU A 923 -9.99 -15.68 12.23
C LEU A 923 -9.10 -16.75 11.56
N PHE A 924 -8.60 -17.73 12.31
CA PHE A 924 -7.48 -18.57 11.86
C PHE A 924 -7.85 -20.02 11.56
N THR A 925 -9.14 -20.39 11.54
CA THR A 925 -9.62 -21.78 11.60
C THR A 925 -9.13 -22.52 12.86
N VAL A 926 -9.53 -23.77 13.04
CA VAL A 926 -9.01 -24.62 14.14
C VAL A 926 -7.57 -25.10 13.86
N ASP A 927 -7.08 -25.01 12.62
CA ASP A 927 -5.74 -25.43 12.18
C ASP A 927 -4.62 -24.43 12.56
N ASN A 928 -4.81 -23.70 13.66
CA ASN A 928 -3.87 -22.71 14.17
C ASN A 928 -3.58 -22.92 15.68
N ASN A 929 -2.31 -22.89 16.06
CA ASN A 929 -1.86 -23.18 17.44
C ASN A 929 -2.56 -22.31 18.49
N VAL A 930 -2.73 -21.02 18.21
CA VAL A 930 -3.35 -20.09 19.14
C VAL A 930 -4.87 -20.25 19.23
N THR A 931 -5.49 -20.84 18.21
CA THR A 931 -6.91 -21.26 18.25
C THR A 931 -7.09 -22.51 19.09
N VAL A 932 -6.25 -23.54 18.87
CA VAL A 932 -6.23 -24.78 19.66
C VAL A 932 -6.08 -24.46 21.16
N ASP A 933 -5.17 -23.55 21.51
CA ASP A 933 -5.00 -23.07 22.89
C ASP A 933 -6.28 -22.50 23.50
N SER A 934 -7.03 -21.71 22.73
CA SER A 934 -8.25 -21.09 23.24
C SER A 934 -9.35 -22.13 23.47
N GLY A 935 -9.41 -23.18 22.64
CA GLY A 935 -10.32 -24.31 22.82
C GLY A 935 -10.00 -25.13 24.06
N ILE A 936 -8.72 -25.44 24.30
CA ILE A 936 -8.29 -26.16 25.51
C ILE A 936 -8.59 -25.32 26.77
N GLN A 937 -8.27 -24.02 26.79
CA GLN A 937 -8.61 -23.13 27.91
C GLN A 937 -10.12 -23.10 28.21
N LEU A 938 -10.96 -23.03 27.16
CA LEU A 938 -12.41 -23.07 27.32
C LEU A 938 -12.88 -24.43 27.86
N ALA A 939 -12.31 -25.54 27.41
CA ALA A 939 -12.65 -26.86 27.91
C ALA A 939 -12.28 -27.03 29.40
N ILE A 940 -11.15 -26.47 29.85
CA ILE A 940 -10.76 -26.43 31.27
C ILE A 940 -11.81 -25.67 32.08
N LEU A 941 -12.19 -24.47 31.64
CA LEU A 941 -13.22 -23.67 32.30
C LEU A 941 -14.57 -24.41 32.37
N LEU A 942 -14.99 -25.05 31.28
CA LEU A 942 -16.26 -25.78 31.24
C LEU A 942 -16.27 -26.94 32.24
N ARG A 943 -15.14 -27.64 32.42
CA ARG A 943 -14.99 -28.63 33.48
C ARG A 943 -15.09 -27.98 34.88
N ASP A 944 -14.44 -26.85 35.09
CA ASP A 944 -14.51 -26.09 36.36
C ASP A 944 -15.96 -25.65 36.68
N LEU A 945 -16.79 -25.43 35.65
CA LEU A 945 -18.22 -25.09 35.72
C LEU A 945 -19.16 -26.31 35.79
N ASP A 946 -18.64 -27.53 35.83
CA ASP A 946 -19.43 -28.77 35.78
C ASP A 946 -20.19 -29.05 34.47
N ASP A 947 -19.65 -28.55 33.36
CA ASP A 947 -20.17 -28.79 32.02
C ASP A 947 -19.25 -29.72 31.22
N ASN A 948 -19.09 -30.95 31.74
CA ASN A 948 -18.24 -31.98 31.15
C ASN A 948 -18.67 -32.38 29.72
N ALA A 949 -19.96 -32.26 29.40
CA ALA A 949 -20.48 -32.54 28.08
C ALA A 949 -19.93 -31.55 27.04
N ARG A 950 -20.09 -30.24 27.28
CA ARG A 950 -19.55 -29.22 26.37
C ARG A 950 -18.03 -29.20 26.35
N ALA A 951 -17.37 -29.48 27.48
CA ALA A 951 -15.92 -29.63 27.49
C ALA A 951 -15.46 -30.74 26.53
N THR A 952 -16.17 -31.87 26.51
CA THR A 952 -15.88 -32.99 25.60
C THR A 952 -16.11 -32.62 24.13
N ASP A 953 -17.18 -31.87 23.83
CA ASP A 953 -17.46 -31.40 22.46
C ASP A 953 -16.36 -30.48 21.93
N ILE A 954 -15.90 -29.52 22.75
CA ILE A 954 -14.80 -28.61 22.40
C ILE A 954 -13.52 -29.41 22.15
N LEU A 955 -13.20 -30.39 23.01
CA LEU A 955 -12.03 -31.24 22.81
C LEU A 955 -12.14 -32.14 21.57
N ALA A 956 -13.34 -32.57 21.21
CA ALA A 956 -13.55 -33.31 19.96
C ALA A 956 -13.26 -32.42 18.74
N GLU A 957 -13.71 -31.16 18.74
CA GLU A 957 -13.42 -30.19 17.68
C GLU A 957 -11.91 -29.90 17.58
N VAL A 958 -11.26 -29.66 18.72
CA VAL A 958 -9.81 -29.37 18.80
C VAL A 958 -8.96 -30.48 18.19
N VAL A 959 -9.29 -31.76 18.43
CA VAL A 959 -8.51 -32.92 17.94
C VAL A 959 -8.60 -33.10 16.42
N HIS A 960 -9.58 -32.52 15.75
CA HIS A 960 -9.68 -32.58 14.28
C HIS A 960 -8.77 -31.58 13.57
N SER A 961 -8.03 -30.73 14.30
CA SER A 961 -7.14 -29.77 13.65
C SER A 961 -5.92 -30.42 13.02
N GLY A 962 -5.43 -29.81 11.94
CA GLY A 962 -4.22 -30.20 11.21
C GLY A 962 -2.92 -30.13 12.04
N ILE A 963 -2.97 -29.62 13.28
CA ILE A 963 -1.83 -29.53 14.20
C ILE A 963 -1.57 -30.85 14.93
N PHE A 964 -2.64 -31.57 15.31
CA PHE A 964 -2.54 -32.78 16.14
C PHE A 964 -1.72 -33.92 15.52
N PRO A 965 -1.76 -34.20 14.20
CA PRO A 965 -1.02 -35.31 13.60
C PRO A 965 0.50 -35.30 13.82
N GLY A 966 1.08 -34.18 14.30
CA GLY A 966 2.51 -34.03 14.60
C GLY A 966 2.87 -33.49 15.99
N ASP A 967 1.90 -33.20 16.87
CA ASP A 967 2.14 -32.57 18.18
C ASP A 967 1.75 -33.48 19.36
N PHE A 968 2.76 -34.14 19.94
CA PHE A 968 2.58 -35.10 21.02
C PHE A 968 2.19 -34.46 22.36
N GLU A 969 2.70 -33.27 22.67
CA GLU A 969 2.41 -32.61 23.93
C GLU A 969 0.97 -32.06 23.94
N ARG A 970 0.48 -31.52 22.81
CA ARG A 970 -0.95 -31.20 22.63
C ARG A 970 -1.86 -32.41 22.82
N SER A 971 -1.43 -33.56 22.30
CA SER A 971 -2.16 -34.81 22.49
C SER A 971 -2.24 -35.20 23.97
N CYS A 972 -1.13 -35.04 24.70
CA CYS A 972 -1.09 -35.26 26.15
C CYS A 972 -2.01 -34.29 26.91
N GLN A 973 -2.08 -33.01 26.51
CA GLN A 973 -2.94 -32.00 27.18
C GLN A 973 -4.42 -32.38 27.07
N VAL A 974 -4.86 -32.74 25.87
CA VAL A 974 -6.24 -33.17 25.62
C VAL A 974 -6.56 -34.46 26.35
N ASP A 975 -5.66 -35.44 26.32
CA ASP A 975 -5.88 -36.70 27.02
C ASP A 975 -5.84 -36.54 28.55
N HIS A 976 -5.04 -35.63 29.09
CA HIS A 976 -5.09 -35.31 30.51
C HIS A 976 -6.46 -34.73 30.90
N LEU A 977 -6.97 -33.75 30.14
CA LEU A 977 -8.29 -33.17 30.43
C LEU A 977 -9.42 -34.19 30.26
N ARG A 978 -9.37 -35.05 29.24
CA ARG A 978 -10.33 -36.16 29.08
C ARG A 978 -10.26 -37.15 30.24
N ALA A 979 -9.06 -37.46 30.75
CA ALA A 979 -8.92 -38.32 31.92
C ALA A 979 -9.54 -37.69 33.17
N LEU A 980 -9.35 -36.38 33.38
CA LEU A 980 -9.99 -35.66 34.48
C LEU A 980 -11.53 -35.72 34.38
N ILE A 981 -12.09 -35.54 33.17
CA ILE A 981 -13.53 -35.72 32.91
C ILE A 981 -13.96 -37.18 33.15
N ASP A 982 -13.15 -38.17 32.76
CA ASP A 982 -13.42 -39.58 33.04
C ASP A 982 -13.50 -39.83 34.56
N PHE A 983 -12.57 -39.26 35.34
CA PHE A 983 -12.58 -39.36 36.80
C PHE A 983 -13.79 -38.67 37.43
N ASP A 984 -14.14 -37.46 37.00
CA ASP A 984 -15.31 -36.73 37.52
C ASP A 984 -16.64 -37.45 37.24
N ASN A 985 -16.66 -38.36 36.26
CA ASN A 985 -17.81 -39.20 35.95
C ASN A 985 -17.73 -40.62 36.58
N GLY A 986 -16.79 -40.87 37.49
CA GLY A 986 -16.59 -42.17 38.14
C GLY A 986 -15.96 -43.25 37.25
N ARG A 987 -15.47 -42.91 36.05
CA ARG A 987 -14.81 -43.85 35.12
C ARG A 987 -13.30 -43.95 35.40
N TYR A 988 -12.95 -44.40 36.61
CA TYR A 988 -11.56 -44.52 37.07
C TYR A 988 -10.66 -45.30 36.09
N SER A 989 -11.09 -46.48 35.66
CA SER A 989 -10.28 -47.34 34.79
C SER A 989 -9.97 -46.70 33.43
N ASP A 990 -10.90 -45.92 32.88
CA ASP A 990 -10.71 -45.25 31.59
C ASP A 990 -9.72 -44.08 31.71
N GLY A 991 -9.90 -43.23 32.72
CA GLY A 991 -8.99 -42.13 33.00
C GLY A 991 -7.57 -42.62 33.31
N LYS A 992 -7.43 -43.64 34.17
CA LYS A 992 -6.14 -44.28 34.49
C LYS A 992 -5.46 -44.83 33.24
N LYS A 993 -6.19 -45.59 32.41
CA LYS A 993 -5.65 -46.18 31.18
C LYS A 993 -5.20 -45.12 30.18
N ARG A 994 -5.91 -43.99 30.11
CA ARG A 994 -5.55 -42.85 29.26
C ARG A 994 -4.25 -42.20 29.72
N LEU A 995 -4.14 -41.85 31.00
CA LEU A 995 -2.92 -41.25 31.56
C LEU A 995 -1.71 -42.17 31.47
N ARG A 996 -1.87 -43.47 31.77
CA ARG A 996 -0.80 -44.47 31.62
C ARG A 996 -0.32 -44.58 30.17
N ARG A 997 -1.24 -44.54 29.19
CA ARG A 997 -0.89 -44.57 27.78
C ARG A 997 0.00 -43.40 27.38
N CYS A 998 -0.28 -42.18 27.86
CA CYS A 998 0.56 -41.02 27.58
C CYS A 998 1.99 -41.24 28.12
N LEU A 999 2.13 -41.76 29.34
CA LEU A 999 3.43 -42.05 29.95
C LEU A 999 4.17 -43.20 29.23
N GLU A 1000 3.46 -44.27 28.86
CA GLU A 1000 4.01 -45.41 28.13
C GLU A 1000 4.50 -45.03 26.74
N GLN A 1001 3.79 -44.12 26.04
CA GLN A 1001 4.22 -43.62 24.73
C GLN A 1001 5.53 -42.84 24.79
N ALA A 1002 5.83 -42.22 25.93
CA ALA A 1002 7.09 -41.53 26.20
C ALA A 1002 8.18 -42.42 26.85
N GLY A 1003 7.87 -43.68 27.17
CA GLY A 1003 8.81 -44.64 27.77
C GLY A 1003 9.82 -45.24 26.77
N ASP A 1004 10.82 -45.97 27.31
CA ASP A 1004 11.85 -46.79 26.65
C ASP A 1004 12.27 -46.38 25.22
N GLY A 1005 13.28 -45.50 25.15
CA GLY A 1005 13.98 -45.17 23.89
C GLY A 1005 13.41 -43.99 23.11
N ARG A 1006 12.33 -43.36 23.57
CA ARG A 1006 11.71 -42.18 22.94
C ARG A 1006 11.90 -40.88 23.74
N GLN A 1007 13.15 -40.61 24.13
CA GLN A 1007 13.49 -39.43 24.96
C GLN A 1007 13.04 -38.08 24.36
N GLY A 1008 12.82 -38.00 23.04
CA GLY A 1008 12.30 -36.80 22.39
C GLY A 1008 10.83 -36.47 22.69
N LEU A 1009 10.10 -37.36 23.37
CA LEU A 1009 8.68 -37.19 23.70
C LEU A 1009 8.42 -36.69 25.13
N HIS A 1010 9.44 -36.61 26.00
CA HIS A 1010 9.28 -36.01 27.32
C HIS A 1010 8.91 -34.53 27.19
N ASN A 1011 7.90 -34.12 27.95
CA ASN A 1011 7.29 -32.79 27.84
C ASN A 1011 6.64 -32.37 29.17
N ARG A 1012 6.27 -31.10 29.24
CA ARG A 1012 5.73 -30.47 30.44
C ARG A 1012 4.42 -31.08 30.90
N GLU A 1013 3.58 -31.49 29.96
CA GLU A 1013 2.29 -32.09 30.28
C GLU A 1013 2.42 -33.43 31.01
N LEU A 1014 3.38 -34.26 30.63
CA LEU A 1014 3.61 -35.56 31.27
C LEU A 1014 3.96 -35.41 32.75
N LEU A 1015 4.55 -34.29 33.16
CA LEU A 1015 4.81 -33.98 34.56
C LEU A 1015 3.51 -33.80 35.34
N TRP A 1016 2.54 -33.09 34.77
CA TRP A 1016 1.23 -32.87 35.40
C TRP A 1016 0.39 -34.14 35.42
N ILE A 1017 0.46 -34.94 34.36
CA ILE A 1017 -0.15 -36.27 34.30
C ILE A 1017 0.38 -37.17 35.43
N ARG A 1018 1.69 -37.14 35.73
CA ARG A 1018 2.27 -37.93 36.83
C ARG A 1018 1.67 -37.56 38.18
N ILE A 1019 1.54 -36.27 38.49
CA ILE A 1019 0.89 -35.81 39.74
C ILE A 1019 -0.56 -36.31 39.80
N THR A 1020 -1.35 -36.04 38.76
CA THR A 1020 -2.77 -36.41 38.73
C THR A 1020 -2.95 -37.93 38.86
N LEU A 1021 -2.16 -38.72 38.14
CA LEU A 1021 -2.22 -40.18 38.22
C LEU A 1021 -1.79 -40.69 39.61
N ALA A 1022 -0.76 -40.10 40.21
CA ALA A 1022 -0.31 -40.47 41.56
C ALA A 1022 -1.41 -40.22 42.61
N ASP A 1023 -2.09 -39.07 42.54
CA ASP A 1023 -3.18 -38.72 43.46
C ASP A 1023 -4.36 -39.69 43.34
N VAL A 1024 -4.73 -40.03 42.11
CA VAL A 1024 -5.82 -40.99 41.86
C VAL A 1024 -5.42 -42.41 42.31
N LEU A 1025 -4.21 -42.88 42.00
CA LEU A 1025 -3.73 -44.20 42.43
C LEU A 1025 -3.79 -44.36 43.96
N ARG A 1026 -3.35 -43.34 44.71
CA ARG A 1026 -3.40 -43.34 46.18
C ARG A 1026 -4.84 -43.43 46.71
N CYS A 1027 -5.76 -42.68 46.12
CA CYS A 1027 -7.18 -42.72 46.51
C CYS A 1027 -7.84 -44.08 46.25
N HIS A 1028 -7.32 -44.84 45.29
CA HIS A 1028 -7.81 -46.18 44.95
C HIS A 1028 -7.01 -47.32 45.60
N GLY A 1029 -6.14 -47.03 46.58
CA GLY A 1029 -5.39 -48.05 47.33
C GLY A 1029 -4.19 -48.64 46.58
N GLU A 1030 -3.74 -48.00 45.50
CA GLU A 1030 -2.60 -48.39 44.66
C GLU A 1030 -1.37 -47.49 44.94
N GLY A 1031 -1.09 -47.23 46.22
CA GLY A 1031 -0.09 -46.24 46.64
C GLY A 1031 1.36 -46.60 46.30
N ASP A 1032 1.71 -47.88 46.28
CA ASP A 1032 3.07 -48.35 45.97
C ASP A 1032 3.48 -48.05 44.51
N ASP A 1033 2.52 -48.11 43.58
CA ASP A 1033 2.72 -47.77 42.17
C ASP A 1033 2.84 -46.26 41.95
N ALA A 1034 2.28 -45.44 42.84
CA ALA A 1034 2.21 -43.99 42.67
C ALA A 1034 3.58 -43.32 42.75
N LEU A 1035 4.45 -43.78 43.66
CA LEU A 1035 5.79 -43.18 43.84
C LEU A 1035 6.71 -43.46 42.64
N MET A 1036 6.55 -44.62 42.01
CA MET A 1036 7.31 -44.99 40.80
C MET A 1036 7.01 -44.08 39.60
N LEU A 1037 5.91 -43.34 39.61
CA LEU A 1037 5.61 -42.33 38.59
C LEU A 1037 6.58 -41.15 38.59
N PHE A 1038 7.40 -40.98 39.62
CA PHE A 1038 8.38 -39.89 39.70
C PHE A 1038 9.81 -40.34 39.41
N ALA A 1039 9.98 -41.61 39.02
CA ALA A 1039 11.26 -42.13 38.57
C ALA A 1039 11.75 -41.39 37.33
N ASP A 1040 13.08 -41.28 37.20
CA ASP A 1040 13.79 -40.69 36.07
C ASP A 1040 13.58 -39.16 35.93
N LEU A 1041 13.13 -38.46 36.98
CA LEU A 1041 12.94 -37.00 36.98
C LEU A 1041 14.13 -36.22 37.55
N VAL A 1042 14.84 -36.79 38.53
CA VAL A 1042 15.95 -36.13 39.24
C VAL A 1042 17.23 -36.97 39.17
N THR A 1043 18.38 -36.33 39.39
CA THR A 1043 19.68 -37.00 39.47
C THR A 1043 20.57 -36.32 40.51
N PRO A 1044 21.48 -37.04 41.20
CA PRO A 1044 22.44 -36.46 42.12
C PRO A 1044 23.33 -35.37 41.51
N LEU A 1045 23.71 -34.36 42.32
CA LEU A 1045 24.66 -33.31 41.96
C LEU A 1045 26.09 -33.85 41.83
N SER A 1046 26.46 -34.84 42.65
CA SER A 1046 27.71 -35.60 42.52
C SER A 1046 27.42 -37.01 42.03
N LEU A 1047 28.09 -37.47 40.97
CA LEU A 1047 28.14 -38.88 40.62
C LEU A 1047 28.87 -39.65 41.74
N ALA A 1048 28.15 -40.13 42.75
CA ALA A 1048 28.65 -41.24 43.53
C ALA A 1048 28.53 -42.48 42.64
N ASP A 1049 29.61 -43.27 42.53
CA ASP A 1049 29.74 -44.47 41.69
C ASP A 1049 28.39 -45.16 41.41
N GLU A 1050 27.81 -44.88 40.24
CA GLU A 1050 26.54 -45.45 39.81
C GLU A 1050 26.71 -46.97 39.69
N LEU A 1051 26.16 -47.73 40.63
CA LEU A 1051 25.88 -49.14 40.42
C LEU A 1051 24.79 -49.23 39.35
N ALA A 1052 25.20 -49.44 38.10
CA ALA A 1052 24.30 -49.65 36.98
C ALA A 1052 23.34 -50.81 37.29
N GLY A 1053 22.07 -50.50 37.55
CA GLY A 1053 21.01 -51.50 37.71
C GLY A 1053 20.25 -51.49 39.04
N GLU A 1054 20.55 -50.60 39.99
CA GLU A 1054 19.69 -50.42 41.17
C GLU A 1054 18.55 -49.41 40.89
N PRO A 1055 17.30 -49.68 41.36
CA PRO A 1055 16.20 -48.73 41.24
C PRO A 1055 16.51 -47.44 42.04
N GLU A 1056 16.05 -46.29 41.53
CA GLU A 1056 16.22 -44.99 42.21
C GLU A 1056 15.73 -45.08 43.67
N PRO A 1057 16.52 -44.63 44.67
CA PRO A 1057 16.13 -44.69 46.07
C PRO A 1057 14.77 -44.02 46.32
N GLY A 1058 13.89 -44.64 47.13
CA GLY A 1058 12.55 -44.10 47.42
C GLY A 1058 12.55 -42.64 47.91
N HIS A 1059 13.54 -42.27 48.73
CA HIS A 1059 13.74 -40.88 49.18
C HIS A 1059 13.93 -39.89 48.01
N GLN A 1060 14.61 -40.29 46.92
CA GLN A 1060 14.77 -39.43 45.74
C GLN A 1060 13.43 -39.24 45.01
N LEU A 1061 12.63 -40.29 44.91
CA LEU A 1061 11.29 -40.23 44.29
C LEU A 1061 10.35 -39.30 45.08
N GLU A 1062 10.40 -39.39 46.42
CA GLU A 1062 9.63 -38.51 47.31
C GLU A 1062 10.01 -37.03 47.13
N VAL A 1063 11.32 -36.74 47.09
CA VAL A 1063 11.82 -35.38 46.86
C VAL A 1063 11.46 -34.89 45.46
N ALA A 1064 11.51 -35.75 44.43
CA ALA A 1064 11.12 -35.40 43.06
C ALA A 1064 9.64 -35.03 42.97
N GLU A 1065 8.77 -35.81 43.62
CA GLU A 1065 7.34 -35.53 43.71
C GLU A 1065 7.08 -34.20 44.43
N GLU A 1066 7.67 -33.98 45.61
CA GLU A 1066 7.45 -32.76 46.39
C GLU A 1066 7.95 -31.52 45.62
N ALA A 1067 9.12 -31.61 44.99
CA ALA A 1067 9.65 -30.55 44.13
C ALA A 1067 8.70 -30.23 42.97
N LEU A 1068 8.10 -31.25 42.34
CA LEU A 1068 7.17 -31.05 41.24
C LEU A 1068 5.84 -30.44 41.70
N ARG A 1069 5.36 -30.77 42.91
CA ARG A 1069 4.19 -30.12 43.52
C ARG A 1069 4.43 -28.65 43.85
N TYR A 1070 5.64 -28.28 44.29
CA TYR A 1070 6.01 -26.86 44.42
C TYR A 1070 5.95 -26.13 43.08
N LEU A 1071 6.41 -26.75 41.99
CA LEU A 1071 6.29 -26.16 40.65
C LEU A 1071 4.84 -26.02 40.19
N LYS A 1072 3.97 -27.01 40.47
CA LYS A 1072 2.53 -26.94 40.17
C LYS A 1072 1.82 -25.79 40.91
N SER A 1073 2.32 -25.39 42.08
CA SER A 1073 1.77 -24.33 42.93
C SER A 1073 2.49 -22.97 42.78
N TYR A 1074 3.15 -22.73 41.64
CA TYR A 1074 3.88 -21.49 41.33
C TYR A 1074 5.11 -21.21 42.21
N ASN A 1075 5.59 -22.18 43.00
CA ASN A 1075 6.70 -22.00 43.93
C ASN A 1075 8.03 -22.56 43.39
N GLN A 1076 8.55 -21.93 42.34
CA GLN A 1076 9.83 -22.32 41.73
C GLN A 1076 11.00 -22.26 42.72
N THR A 1077 10.99 -21.30 43.64
CA THR A 1077 12.07 -21.13 44.63
C THR A 1077 12.12 -22.29 45.63
N ALA A 1078 10.98 -22.70 46.18
CA ALA A 1078 10.94 -23.84 47.09
C ALA A 1078 11.35 -25.16 46.41
N ALA A 1079 10.92 -25.38 45.16
CA ALA A 1079 11.34 -26.55 44.39
C ALA A 1079 12.87 -26.61 44.22
N ALA A 1080 13.48 -25.48 43.86
CA ALA A 1080 14.93 -25.39 43.68
C ALA A 1080 15.69 -25.57 45.01
N GLU A 1081 15.23 -24.94 46.10
CA GLU A 1081 15.83 -25.07 47.43
C GLU A 1081 15.73 -26.50 47.97
N LEU A 1082 14.60 -27.18 47.74
CA LEU A 1082 14.40 -28.57 48.14
C LEU A 1082 15.40 -29.49 47.43
N LEU A 1083 15.49 -29.41 46.11
CA LEU A 1083 16.44 -30.22 45.33
C LEU A 1083 17.89 -29.96 45.76
N GLN A 1084 18.27 -28.68 45.93
CA GLN A 1084 19.61 -28.32 46.37
C GLN A 1084 19.95 -28.87 47.76
N ARG A 1085 19.00 -28.78 48.72
CA ARG A 1085 19.17 -29.31 50.08
C ARG A 1085 19.43 -30.82 50.07
N HIS A 1086 18.81 -31.54 49.14
CA HIS A 1086 18.97 -32.99 48.97
C HIS A 1086 20.08 -33.38 47.99
N GLN A 1087 20.90 -32.43 47.52
CA GLN A 1087 21.97 -32.65 46.54
C GLN A 1087 21.46 -33.28 45.23
N LEU A 1088 20.28 -32.89 44.79
CA LEU A 1088 19.64 -33.33 43.56
C LEU A 1088 19.49 -32.16 42.57
N LYS A 1089 19.33 -32.50 41.29
CA LYS A 1089 18.91 -31.59 40.22
C LYS A 1089 17.91 -32.28 39.31
N TRP A 1090 17.12 -31.51 38.56
CA TRP A 1090 16.32 -32.05 37.48
C TRP A 1090 17.22 -32.78 36.47
N LYS A 1091 16.84 -34.00 36.09
CA LYS A 1091 17.58 -34.80 35.11
C LYS A 1091 17.53 -34.17 33.73
N ARG A 1092 16.38 -33.59 33.38
CA ARG A 1092 16.12 -32.91 32.10
C ARG A 1092 15.35 -31.61 32.35
N THR A 1093 15.99 -30.47 32.08
CA THR A 1093 15.33 -29.16 32.19
C THR A 1093 14.34 -28.89 31.06
N ARG A 1094 14.55 -29.50 29.88
CA ARG A 1094 13.66 -29.41 28.72
C ARG A 1094 12.25 -29.94 29.00
N ASP A 1095 12.10 -30.90 29.91
CA ASP A 1095 10.80 -31.45 30.31
C ASP A 1095 9.89 -30.35 30.88
N PHE A 1096 10.43 -29.20 31.29
CA PHE A 1096 9.66 -28.09 31.85
C PHE A 1096 9.32 -26.98 30.85
N TRP A 1097 9.90 -27.00 29.64
CA TRP A 1097 9.70 -25.93 28.66
C TRP A 1097 8.23 -25.73 28.32
N VAL A 1098 7.86 -24.48 28.09
CA VAL A 1098 6.52 -24.07 27.70
C VAL A 1098 6.51 -23.98 26.18
N LEU A 1099 5.66 -24.79 25.53
CA LEU A 1099 5.51 -24.80 24.08
C LEU A 1099 5.22 -23.42 23.49
N GLN A 1100 5.41 -23.28 22.19
CA GLN A 1100 4.86 -22.13 21.49
C GLN A 1100 3.33 -22.23 21.37
N GLY A 1101 2.69 -21.07 21.51
CA GLY A 1101 1.24 -20.93 21.64
C GLY A 1101 0.95 -19.62 22.35
N GLY A 1102 -0.31 -19.19 22.40
CA GLY A 1102 -0.56 -17.82 22.83
C GLY A 1102 -2.03 -17.41 22.93
N PRO A 1103 -2.57 -17.31 24.14
CA PRO A 1103 -2.01 -17.72 25.44
C PRO A 1103 -2.06 -19.23 25.59
N ILE A 1104 -1.00 -19.81 26.13
CA ILE A 1104 -0.88 -21.26 26.25
C ILE A 1104 -1.84 -21.79 27.31
N SER A 1105 -2.40 -22.95 27.04
CA SER A 1105 -3.19 -23.69 28.02
C SER A 1105 -2.30 -24.27 29.10
N ASP A 1106 -2.06 -23.52 30.17
CA ASP A 1106 -1.31 -24.02 31.32
C ASP A 1106 -2.19 -24.97 32.15
N THR A 1107 -2.05 -26.25 31.83
CA THR A 1107 -2.66 -27.43 32.48
C THR A 1107 -2.09 -27.71 33.88
N ALA A 1108 -1.01 -27.04 34.30
CA ALA A 1108 -0.52 -27.14 35.67
C ALA A 1108 -1.61 -26.75 36.68
N TRP A 1109 -2.50 -25.84 36.29
CA TRP A 1109 -3.57 -25.30 37.12
C TRP A 1109 -4.96 -25.75 36.65
N MET A 1110 -5.14 -27.06 36.61
CA MET A 1110 -6.45 -27.72 36.55
C MET A 1110 -6.82 -28.22 37.95
N ALA A 1111 -8.10 -28.08 38.32
CA ALA A 1111 -8.60 -28.66 39.56
C ALA A 1111 -8.35 -30.18 39.59
N PRO A 1112 -8.06 -30.80 40.75
CA PRO A 1112 -7.96 -32.26 40.85
C PRO A 1112 -9.29 -32.93 40.49
N PRO A 1113 -9.31 -34.26 40.30
CA PRO A 1113 -10.57 -35.01 40.20
C PRO A 1113 -11.45 -34.75 41.42
N ARG A 1114 -12.77 -34.63 41.23
CA ARG A 1114 -13.69 -34.24 42.33
C ARG A 1114 -13.78 -35.25 43.48
N ASP A 1115 -13.55 -36.52 43.19
CA ASP A 1115 -13.60 -37.61 44.16
C ASP A 1115 -12.25 -37.88 44.87
N VAL A 1116 -11.24 -37.05 44.59
CA VAL A 1116 -9.90 -37.13 45.18
C VAL A 1116 -9.69 -35.93 46.11
N PRO A 1117 -9.48 -36.11 47.43
CA PRO A 1117 -9.15 -35.00 48.32
C PRO A 1117 -7.85 -34.31 47.85
N GLY A 1118 -7.94 -33.00 47.61
CA GLY A 1118 -6.88 -32.17 47.03
C GLY A 1118 -5.75 -31.80 47.97
#